data_AF-A0A4Q3A8N6-F1
#
_entry.id   AF-A0A4Q3A8N6-F1
#
_cell.length_a   1.000
_cell.length_b   1.000
_cell.length_c   1.000
_cell.angle_alpha   90.00
_cell.angle_beta   90.00
_cell.angle_gamma   90.00
#
_symmetry.space_group_name_H-M   'P 1'
#
loop_
_entity.id
_entity.type
_entity.pdbx_description
1 polymer ?
#
loop_
_entity_poly.entity_id
_entity_poly.type
_entity_poly.pdbx_seq_one_letter_code
_entity_poly.pdbx_strand_id
1 'polypeptide(L)'
;YVPVPIQATPDGPLDVKFVWVGDLDGNGEYDFVIDRQSAEGARQFLEAYKRDGTFLWRIDLGPNSYYKYNIEPGSSAISIGHGDNVTVYDMDGDGKAEVLLRTSNGVVFGNGAVASGGASNNVQFLSVLDGMTGAELARATAPNPRLSDGPMNGHMGILYLDGQRPSVVWAAKNRAADESFHGVITAWDWRNNSLTQRWSWVDGGGLHAPEGHQIRVADVDNDGKDEFIDIGYVLDDNGTQLFNIPEIVHGDRFHLTDIDPDRPGLENFIIQQNNGTGLATALYNAGTGAIIKKWYAGGVVDVGRGVAGDFDPAVKGCEFFSTQPGIFDCKGNQLNYANKPFPPEAIWWDGDLVREFVSTIGSSATSPGIDKFNTANGSSGRVFSLYSDANAPNSPYNNYIAHGGRPQFWGDILGDWREELLCVATDNSELRIYSARNADTAKTSNGAGFRIPTLMQNPQYRCQATTKGYVQASYVDYYLGTGMTPPPPSPMVDTDLVWRGGTGTTTWDNGVSSSWTANGANTTYSDGKAVRFDIGADATTPVVLSGTLSPKDLTVFSPKDQTIDGTLGSLVGTMKLVKSGKGSLTLSGSHAFTGTTTIWDGALILNGTLSSSPVTVWGGTYGGPAAAGLTGGRIGGTGTFSQAVTLGYRGAITPGAGMGNAGTLTLGNGLTAQDGSSLAFDLSNNPATSDRIAVSGNLSVSGKVGIVIKALNGSIPAGSYTLLTYTGALTGGASNFDVSVPPGTPYSLTVGSGSISLTVPVTRAPGAIVWRGSGAAWDLASSQNWLNGGSPDIFVAGDAVTFNATGAAATTATLTSALPVSGVTVNATNNYTLSGSGFISGTGGLTKSGTGTLTINTSNDYTGATTVNGGVLAVASLADGGTPSSIGAAGTGASNFVLNGG
;
A
#
# COMPACT_ATOMS: atom_id res chain seq x y z
N TYR A 1 20.00 18.28 -20.69
CA TYR A 1 18.98 18.85 -19.79
C TYR A 1 18.18 19.90 -20.57
N VAL A 2 17.04 20.32 -20.03
CA VAL A 2 16.26 21.48 -20.48
C VAL A 2 16.54 22.64 -19.49
N PRO A 3 17.06 23.80 -19.95
CA PRO A 3 17.28 24.96 -19.08
C PRO A 3 15.98 25.72 -18.83
N VAL A 4 15.82 26.23 -17.61
CA VAL A 4 14.77 27.19 -17.23
C VAL A 4 15.47 28.41 -16.63
N PRO A 5 15.70 29.48 -17.40
CA PRO A 5 16.34 30.69 -16.90
C PRO A 5 15.58 31.27 -15.69
N ILE A 6 16.31 31.64 -14.64
CA ILE A 6 15.75 32.33 -13.47
C ILE A 6 16.44 33.68 -13.28
N GLN A 7 15.71 34.67 -12.78
CA GLN A 7 16.28 36.00 -12.58
C GLN A 7 17.03 36.12 -11.24
N ALA A 8 17.93 37.09 -11.15
CA ALA A 8 18.52 37.49 -9.88
C ALA A 8 17.46 38.11 -8.96
N THR A 9 17.64 37.94 -7.65
CA THR A 9 16.81 38.62 -6.65
C THR A 9 17.32 40.05 -6.39
N PRO A 10 16.55 40.93 -5.74
CA PRO A 10 17.02 42.27 -5.39
C PRO A 10 18.26 42.24 -4.47
N ASP A 11 18.46 41.13 -3.76
CA ASP A 11 19.56 40.91 -2.82
C ASP A 11 20.68 40.04 -3.44
N GLY A 12 20.63 39.80 -4.76
CA GLY A 12 21.63 39.03 -5.50
C GLY A 12 21.17 37.62 -5.92
N PRO A 13 22.09 36.77 -6.43
CA PRO A 13 21.81 35.38 -6.75
C PRO A 13 21.67 34.58 -5.45
N LEU A 14 20.43 34.36 -5.04
CA LEU A 14 20.09 33.57 -3.87
C LEU A 14 19.93 32.10 -4.24
N ASP A 15 20.28 31.22 -3.30
CA ASP A 15 20.21 29.77 -3.46
C ASP A 15 18.76 29.29 -3.59
N VAL A 16 18.57 28.15 -4.24
CA VAL A 16 17.29 27.45 -4.33
C VAL A 16 17.43 26.10 -3.63
N LYS A 17 16.62 25.87 -2.59
CA LYS A 17 16.61 24.61 -1.84
C LYS A 17 15.54 23.67 -2.36
N PHE A 18 14.34 24.17 -2.65
CA PHE A 18 13.22 23.38 -3.14
C PHE A 18 12.57 23.99 -4.38
N VAL A 19 12.10 23.12 -5.25
CA VAL A 19 11.23 23.44 -6.38
C VAL A 19 9.93 22.66 -6.19
N TRP A 20 8.81 23.34 -6.39
CA TRP A 20 7.49 22.74 -6.52
C TRP A 20 7.02 22.88 -7.97
N VAL A 21 6.24 21.90 -8.41
CA VAL A 21 5.71 21.83 -9.77
C VAL A 21 4.17 21.89 -9.75
N GLY A 22 3.61 22.61 -10.71
CA GLY A 22 2.17 22.73 -10.94
C GLY A 22 1.91 23.38 -12.29
N ASP A 23 0.81 23.03 -12.94
CA ASP A 23 0.36 23.71 -14.16
C ASP A 23 -0.36 25.00 -13.75
N LEU A 24 0.32 26.14 -13.81
CA LEU A 24 -0.20 27.40 -13.25
C LEU A 24 -1.20 28.07 -14.20
N ASP A 25 -1.16 27.76 -15.50
CA ASP A 25 -1.99 28.40 -16.52
C ASP A 25 -3.01 27.48 -17.21
N GLY A 26 -2.97 26.18 -16.93
CA GLY A 26 -3.90 25.16 -17.43
C GLY A 26 -3.57 24.68 -18.84
N ASN A 27 -2.31 24.73 -19.26
CA ASN A 27 -1.88 24.35 -20.60
C ASN A 27 -1.44 22.87 -20.73
N GLY A 28 -1.40 22.12 -19.63
CA GLY A 28 -0.97 20.72 -19.57
C GLY A 28 0.53 20.53 -19.37
N GLU A 29 1.30 21.57 -19.09
CA GLU A 29 2.72 21.52 -18.77
C GLU A 29 2.99 22.01 -17.34
N TYR A 30 3.96 21.39 -16.66
CA TYR A 30 4.37 21.87 -15.34
C TYR A 30 5.22 23.14 -15.41
N ASP A 31 4.80 24.13 -14.63
CA ASP A 31 5.55 25.33 -14.26
C ASP A 31 6.20 25.16 -12.88
N PHE A 32 7.01 26.14 -12.48
CA PHE A 32 7.90 26.03 -11.33
C PHE A 32 7.67 27.14 -10.31
N VAL A 33 7.47 26.75 -9.05
CA VAL A 33 7.56 27.64 -7.90
C VAL A 33 8.84 27.30 -7.14
N ILE A 34 9.64 28.30 -6.82
CA ILE A 34 10.97 28.12 -6.20
C ILE A 34 11.14 29.01 -4.99
N ASP A 35 11.80 28.48 -3.96
CA ASP A 35 12.28 29.28 -2.84
C ASP A 35 13.59 30.01 -3.20
N ARG A 36 13.81 31.18 -2.61
CA ARG A 36 15.09 31.89 -2.68
C ARG A 36 15.64 32.06 -1.26
N GLN A 37 16.62 31.22 -0.96
CA GLN A 37 17.30 31.14 0.33
C GLN A 37 18.45 32.15 0.41
N SER A 38 18.51 32.84 1.55
CA SER A 38 19.56 33.79 1.89
C SER A 38 20.21 33.42 3.22
N ALA A 39 21.30 34.11 3.60
CA ALA A 39 21.94 33.93 4.89
C ALA A 39 21.00 34.26 6.09
N GLU A 40 21.35 33.81 7.29
CA GLU A 40 20.67 34.23 8.53
C GLU A 40 20.61 35.76 8.64
N GLY A 41 19.47 36.30 9.09
CA GLY A 41 19.25 37.75 9.20
C GLY A 41 18.88 38.44 7.89
N ALA A 42 18.77 37.71 6.78
CA ALA A 42 18.38 38.23 5.47
C ALA A 42 17.01 37.71 5.00
N ARG A 43 16.41 38.47 4.08
CA ARG A 43 15.07 38.26 3.53
C ARG A 43 15.00 37.01 2.67
N GLN A 44 13.89 36.29 2.71
CA GLN A 44 13.60 35.18 1.80
C GLN A 44 12.54 35.60 0.76
N PHE A 45 12.58 34.96 -0.40
CA PHE A 45 11.57 35.15 -1.45
C PHE A 45 10.99 33.81 -1.90
N LEU A 46 9.79 33.88 -2.49
CA LEU A 46 9.19 32.81 -3.27
C LEU A 46 8.93 33.35 -4.68
N GLU A 47 9.25 32.59 -5.72
CA GLU A 47 9.11 33.01 -7.11
C GLU A 47 8.41 31.96 -7.94
N ALA A 48 7.73 32.38 -9.01
CA ALA A 48 7.20 31.46 -10.01
C ALA A 48 7.71 31.77 -11.43
N TYR A 49 7.91 30.70 -12.19
CA TYR A 49 8.40 30.72 -13.56
C TYR A 49 7.63 29.72 -14.39
N LYS A 50 7.30 30.09 -15.63
CA LYS A 50 6.85 29.11 -16.61
C LYS A 50 7.98 28.17 -17.01
N ARG A 51 7.62 27.06 -17.65
CA ARG A 51 8.59 26.09 -18.17
C ARG A 51 9.65 26.68 -19.10
N ASP A 52 9.32 27.71 -19.86
CA ASP A 52 10.25 28.39 -20.77
C ASP A 52 11.16 29.43 -20.08
N GLY A 53 11.05 29.59 -18.76
CA GLY A 53 11.79 30.58 -17.97
C GLY A 53 11.11 31.94 -17.86
N THR A 54 9.88 32.10 -18.37
CA THR A 54 9.11 33.33 -18.18
C THR A 54 8.85 33.56 -16.69
N PHE A 55 9.45 34.61 -16.13
CA PHE A 55 9.18 35.04 -14.76
C PHE A 55 7.74 35.55 -14.62
N LEU A 56 7.03 35.05 -13.61
CA LEU A 56 5.64 35.43 -13.34
C LEU A 56 5.55 36.44 -12.19
N TRP A 57 6.03 36.08 -11.01
CA TRP A 57 5.90 36.90 -9.80
C TRP A 57 6.93 36.53 -8.73
N ARG A 58 7.07 37.43 -7.74
CA ARG A 58 7.91 37.26 -6.56
C ARG A 58 7.15 37.71 -5.31
N ILE A 59 7.21 36.90 -4.26
CA ILE A 59 6.73 37.21 -2.91
C ILE A 59 7.93 37.61 -2.05
N ASP A 60 7.85 38.74 -1.35
CA ASP A 60 8.79 39.09 -0.28
C ASP A 60 8.22 38.55 1.04
N LEU A 61 8.91 37.61 1.68
CA LEU A 61 8.41 36.99 2.92
C LEU A 61 8.54 37.90 4.14
N GLY A 62 9.07 39.11 3.96
CA GLY A 62 9.08 40.17 4.95
C GLY A 62 10.01 39.90 6.13
N PRO A 63 10.04 40.82 7.11
CA PRO A 63 10.98 40.77 8.23
C PRO A 63 10.91 39.52 9.11
N ASN A 64 9.76 38.86 9.15
CA ASN A 64 9.57 37.65 9.94
C ASN A 64 10.22 36.41 9.30
N SER A 65 10.82 36.52 8.11
CA SER A 65 11.61 35.46 7.46
C SER A 65 13.10 35.48 7.84
N TYR A 66 13.55 36.52 8.56
CA TYR A 66 14.98 36.75 8.77
C TYR A 66 15.59 35.78 9.78
N TYR A 67 14.79 35.33 10.75
CA TYR A 67 15.20 34.37 11.76
C TYR A 67 15.05 32.94 11.23
N LYS A 68 16.15 32.21 11.05
CA LYS A 68 16.16 30.90 10.38
C LYS A 68 16.73 29.79 11.26
N TYR A 69 16.38 29.82 12.54
CA TYR A 69 16.64 28.70 13.42
C TYR A 69 15.93 27.44 12.92
N ASN A 70 16.68 26.34 12.71
CA ASN A 70 16.18 25.14 12.04
C ASN A 70 14.98 24.47 12.70
N ILE A 71 14.76 24.70 14.00
CA ILE A 71 13.67 24.08 14.76
C ILE A 71 12.45 25.00 14.82
N GLU A 72 12.66 26.27 15.17
CA GLU A 72 11.61 27.26 15.37
C GLU A 72 11.96 28.56 14.59
N PRO A 73 11.94 28.52 13.25
CA PRO A 73 12.23 29.69 12.43
C PRO A 73 11.10 30.74 12.54
N GLY A 74 11.39 31.97 12.12
CA GLY A 74 10.42 33.06 12.11
C GLY A 74 9.13 32.72 11.34
N SER A 75 8.04 33.40 11.68
CA SER A 75 6.68 33.02 11.32
C SER A 75 6.36 32.99 9.82
N SER A 76 7.13 33.71 8.99
CA SER A 76 7.03 33.67 7.52
C SER A 76 8.23 33.04 6.83
N ALA A 77 9.20 32.50 7.57
CA ALA A 77 10.35 31.83 6.97
C ALA A 77 9.91 30.55 6.24
N ILE A 78 10.55 30.16 5.14
CA ILE A 78 10.23 28.93 4.43
C ILE A 78 11.47 28.08 4.22
N SER A 79 11.25 26.77 4.05
CA SER A 79 12.30 25.80 3.72
C SER A 79 13.46 25.77 4.71
N ILE A 80 13.21 26.09 6.00
CA ILE A 80 14.20 26.09 7.08
C ILE A 80 14.18 24.78 7.88
N GLY A 81 15.36 24.25 8.18
CA GLY A 81 15.50 22.93 8.79
C GLY A 81 14.86 21.85 7.92
N HIS A 82 13.95 21.10 8.53
CA HIS A 82 13.11 20.11 7.85
C HIS A 82 11.76 20.67 7.38
N GLY A 83 11.40 21.92 7.72
CA GLY A 83 10.12 22.49 7.28
C GLY A 83 10.19 22.99 5.83
N ASP A 84 9.04 22.99 5.15
CA ASP A 84 8.88 23.56 3.80
C ASP A 84 7.97 24.79 3.84
N ASN A 85 6.76 24.62 4.38
CA ASN A 85 5.68 25.58 4.50
C ASN A 85 5.17 26.17 3.18
N VAL A 86 5.37 25.43 2.08
CA VAL A 86 4.88 25.76 0.74
C VAL A 86 4.45 24.47 0.03
N THR A 87 3.37 24.52 -0.74
CA THR A 87 3.03 23.48 -1.72
C THR A 87 2.26 24.06 -2.91
N VAL A 88 2.12 23.29 -3.99
CA VAL A 88 1.50 23.72 -5.26
C VAL A 88 0.56 22.64 -5.78
N TYR A 89 -0.69 23.01 -6.04
CA TYR A 89 -1.72 22.11 -6.53
C TYR A 89 -2.95 22.87 -7.03
N ASP A 90 -3.70 22.29 -7.98
CA ASP A 90 -5.04 22.78 -8.36
C ASP A 90 -6.04 22.37 -7.29
N MET A 91 -6.32 23.29 -6.36
CA MET A 91 -7.06 22.97 -5.16
C MET A 91 -8.58 23.03 -5.37
N ASP A 92 -9.04 23.93 -6.26
CA ASP A 92 -10.47 24.09 -6.51
C ASP A 92 -10.99 23.37 -7.78
N GLY A 93 -10.10 22.74 -8.54
CA GLY A 93 -10.40 21.91 -9.71
C GLY A 93 -10.74 22.72 -10.96
N ASP A 94 -10.25 23.95 -11.08
CA ASP A 94 -10.48 24.81 -12.26
C ASP A 94 -9.50 24.51 -13.43
N GLY A 95 -8.56 23.59 -13.22
CA GLY A 95 -7.53 23.20 -14.18
C GLY A 95 -6.21 23.97 -14.03
N LYS A 96 -6.06 24.82 -13.00
CA LYS A 96 -4.84 25.59 -12.73
C LYS A 96 -4.41 25.41 -11.30
N ALA A 97 -3.11 25.39 -11.07
CA ALA A 97 -2.55 25.21 -9.74
C ALA A 97 -2.48 26.54 -8.96
N GLU A 98 -2.96 26.51 -7.72
CA GLU A 98 -2.70 27.52 -6.71
C GLU A 98 -1.36 27.24 -5.99
N VAL A 99 -0.86 28.27 -5.30
CA VAL A 99 0.26 28.14 -4.36
C VAL A 99 -0.24 28.31 -2.93
N LEU A 100 0.05 27.33 -2.09
CA LEU A 100 -0.31 27.30 -0.68
C LEU A 100 0.92 27.67 0.12
N LEU A 101 0.81 28.71 0.95
CA LEU A 101 1.95 29.33 1.62
C LEU A 101 1.61 29.66 3.06
N ARG A 102 2.52 29.31 3.98
CA ARG A 102 2.49 29.85 5.34
C ARG A 102 2.94 31.31 5.33
N THR A 103 2.07 32.21 5.78
CA THR A 103 2.36 33.65 5.82
C THR A 103 2.21 34.22 7.22
N SER A 104 2.63 35.48 7.39
CA SER A 104 2.49 36.28 8.62
C SER A 104 2.40 37.75 8.25
N ASN A 105 2.14 38.63 9.22
CA ASN A 105 2.20 40.08 9.06
C ASN A 105 3.50 40.50 8.33
N GLY A 106 3.38 41.31 7.29
CA GLY A 106 4.51 41.89 6.55
C GLY A 106 4.97 41.11 5.32
N VAL A 107 4.38 39.95 5.01
CA VAL A 107 4.57 39.29 3.70
C VAL A 107 3.99 40.18 2.59
N VAL A 108 4.71 40.38 1.50
CA VAL A 108 4.28 41.17 0.33
C VAL A 108 4.03 40.24 -0.85
N PHE A 109 2.79 40.21 -1.33
CA PHE A 109 2.33 39.34 -2.41
C PHE A 109 2.71 39.86 -3.80
N GLY A 110 2.50 39.04 -4.84
CA GLY A 110 2.93 39.36 -6.21
C GLY A 110 2.25 40.60 -6.80
N ASN A 111 1.07 40.96 -6.29
CA ASN A 111 0.35 42.19 -6.63
C ASN A 111 0.71 43.40 -5.74
N GLY A 112 1.67 43.26 -4.81
CA GLY A 112 2.10 44.29 -3.87
C GLY A 112 1.25 44.42 -2.61
N ALA A 113 0.18 43.63 -2.45
CA ALA A 113 -0.60 43.60 -1.21
C ALA A 113 0.24 43.06 -0.06
N VAL A 114 0.01 43.57 1.15
CA VAL A 114 0.78 43.19 2.34
C VAL A 114 -0.10 42.44 3.33
N ALA A 115 0.31 41.24 3.72
CA ALA A 115 -0.34 40.44 4.74
C ALA A 115 -0.35 41.20 6.08
N SER A 116 -1.52 41.24 6.71
CA SER A 116 -1.75 41.96 7.97
C SER A 116 -2.97 41.39 8.71
N GLY A 117 -3.21 41.85 9.95
CA GLY A 117 -4.38 41.44 10.75
C GLY A 117 -4.10 40.34 11.76
N GLY A 118 -2.87 39.85 11.85
CA GLY A 118 -2.44 38.96 12.93
C GLY A 118 -2.28 39.76 14.22
N ALA A 119 -2.74 39.22 15.35
CA ALA A 119 -2.66 39.87 16.65
C ALA A 119 -1.20 40.14 17.10
N SER A 120 -0.24 39.42 16.54
CA SER A 120 1.19 39.65 16.69
C SER A 120 1.93 39.14 15.44
N ASN A 121 3.22 39.41 15.34
CA ASN A 121 4.06 38.89 14.26
C ASN A 121 4.31 37.37 14.35
N ASN A 122 3.96 36.71 15.46
CA ASN A 122 4.05 35.26 15.58
C ASN A 122 2.77 34.55 15.10
N VAL A 123 1.67 35.29 14.90
CA VAL A 123 0.46 34.71 14.31
C VAL A 123 0.73 34.37 12.85
N GLN A 124 0.40 33.14 12.48
CA GLN A 124 0.62 32.59 11.15
C GLN A 124 -0.71 32.36 10.45
N PHE A 125 -0.69 32.49 9.14
CA PHE A 125 -1.82 32.17 8.29
C PHE A 125 -1.44 31.06 7.32
N LEU A 126 -2.44 30.30 6.90
CA LEU A 126 -2.39 29.57 5.64
C LEU A 126 -3.01 30.47 4.57
N SER A 127 -2.21 30.87 3.58
CA SER A 127 -2.66 31.67 2.43
C SER A 127 -2.73 30.80 1.18
N VAL A 128 -3.75 31.03 0.36
CA VAL A 128 -3.88 30.49 -1.00
C VAL A 128 -3.61 31.62 -1.97
N LEU A 129 -2.69 31.39 -2.91
CA LEU A 129 -2.27 32.37 -3.90
C LEU A 129 -2.65 31.89 -5.31
N ASP A 130 -3.05 32.83 -6.15
CA ASP A 130 -3.21 32.61 -7.59
C ASP A 130 -1.86 32.23 -8.21
N GLY A 131 -1.81 31.09 -8.90
CA GLY A 131 -0.57 30.53 -9.45
C GLY A 131 0.11 31.44 -10.48
N MET A 132 -0.65 32.21 -11.24
CA MET A 132 -0.13 33.05 -12.33
C MET A 132 0.34 34.43 -11.88
N THR A 133 -0.18 34.95 -10.78
CA THR A 133 0.04 36.33 -10.34
C THR A 133 0.66 36.44 -8.96
N GLY A 134 0.63 35.38 -8.15
CA GLY A 134 1.10 35.39 -6.76
C GLY A 134 0.25 36.30 -5.87
N ALA A 135 -0.95 36.68 -6.31
CA ALA A 135 -1.91 37.45 -5.53
C ALA A 135 -2.59 36.54 -4.49
N GLU A 136 -2.74 37.03 -3.25
CA GLU A 136 -3.48 36.31 -2.22
C GLU A 136 -4.97 36.27 -2.58
N LEU A 137 -5.51 35.06 -2.74
CA LEU A 137 -6.92 34.79 -2.98
C LEU A 137 -7.69 34.74 -1.66
N ALA A 138 -7.13 34.04 -0.67
CA ALA A 138 -7.67 33.96 0.67
C ALA A 138 -6.59 33.60 1.68
N ARG A 139 -6.90 33.82 2.96
CA ARG A 139 -6.12 33.28 4.08
C ARG A 139 -7.00 32.94 5.27
N ALA A 140 -6.53 32.00 6.07
CA ALA A 140 -7.09 31.65 7.37
C ALA A 140 -5.99 31.63 8.43
N THR A 141 -6.30 32.06 9.65
CA THR A 141 -5.37 31.95 10.78
C THR A 141 -5.13 30.49 11.09
N ALA A 142 -3.87 30.07 11.05
CA ALA A 142 -3.52 28.70 11.35
C ALA A 142 -3.53 28.49 12.88
N PRO A 143 -4.14 27.40 13.40
CA PRO A 143 -4.16 27.11 14.82
C PRO A 143 -2.75 26.98 15.40
N ASN A 144 -2.47 27.73 16.46
CA ASN A 144 -1.28 27.55 17.29
C ASN A 144 -1.70 27.64 18.77
N PRO A 145 -2.02 26.50 19.41
CA PRO A 145 -2.44 26.46 20.81
C PRO A 145 -1.29 26.80 21.78
N ARG A 146 -0.05 26.84 21.30
CA ARG A 146 1.18 27.12 22.04
C ARG A 146 1.90 28.35 21.50
N LEU A 147 1.16 29.38 21.08
CA LEU A 147 1.73 30.59 20.49
C LEU A 147 2.75 31.33 21.41
N SER A 148 2.66 31.12 22.72
CA SER A 148 3.65 31.59 23.70
C SER A 148 5.05 31.02 23.48
N ASP A 149 5.12 29.81 22.92
CA ASP A 149 6.34 29.07 22.60
C ASP A 149 6.81 29.39 21.17
N GLY A 150 6.21 30.41 20.55
CA GLY A 150 6.60 30.95 19.26
C GLY A 150 5.92 30.32 18.03
N PRO A 151 6.36 30.70 16.82
CA PRO A 151 5.77 30.24 15.57
C PRO A 151 5.98 28.74 15.34
N MET A 152 5.03 28.11 14.65
CA MET A 152 5.11 26.70 14.28
C MET A 152 5.79 26.53 12.92
N ASN A 153 6.60 25.49 12.77
CA ASN A 153 7.29 25.09 11.54
C ASN A 153 6.99 23.64 11.18
N GLY A 154 6.87 23.35 9.88
CA GLY A 154 6.54 22.00 9.47
C GLY A 154 6.39 21.81 7.97
N HIS A 155 5.56 20.84 7.63
CA HIS A 155 5.39 20.30 6.28
C HIS A 155 4.00 20.61 5.73
N MET A 156 3.93 20.90 4.44
CA MET A 156 2.70 20.90 3.67
C MET A 156 2.65 19.67 2.75
N GLY A 157 1.46 19.09 2.63
CA GLY A 157 1.19 17.99 1.72
C GLY A 157 -0.22 18.06 1.15
N ILE A 158 -0.41 17.48 -0.02
CA ILE A 158 -1.73 17.31 -0.64
C ILE A 158 -2.22 15.90 -0.45
N LEU A 159 -3.50 15.76 -0.17
CA LEU A 159 -4.20 14.50 0.10
C LEU A 159 -5.69 14.62 -0.22
N TYR A 160 -6.32 13.55 -0.68
CA TYR A 160 -7.70 13.50 -1.12
C TYR A 160 -8.63 12.96 0.00
N LEU A 161 -8.93 13.80 0.98
CA LEU A 161 -9.72 13.45 2.19
C LEU A 161 -11.20 13.14 1.95
N ASP A 162 -11.70 13.33 0.74
CA ASP A 162 -13.02 12.89 0.32
C ASP A 162 -12.96 11.89 -0.85
N GLY A 163 -11.76 11.48 -1.25
CA GLY A 163 -11.52 10.58 -2.37
C GLY A 163 -11.80 11.18 -3.75
N GLN A 164 -12.04 12.50 -3.84
CA GLN A 164 -12.41 13.16 -5.10
C GLN A 164 -11.65 14.46 -5.36
N ARG A 165 -11.42 15.27 -4.33
CA ARG A 165 -10.80 16.60 -4.46
C ARG A 165 -9.68 16.77 -3.44
N PRO A 166 -8.63 17.53 -3.80
CA PRO A 166 -7.50 17.74 -2.92
C PRO A 166 -7.87 18.61 -1.71
N SER A 167 -7.29 18.26 -0.59
CA SER A 167 -7.12 19.08 0.60
C SER A 167 -5.63 19.32 0.82
N VAL A 168 -5.28 20.33 1.60
CA VAL A 168 -3.89 20.55 2.07
C VAL A 168 -3.80 20.22 3.54
N VAL A 169 -2.83 19.40 3.91
CA VAL A 169 -2.41 19.20 5.30
C VAL A 169 -1.24 20.12 5.62
N TRP A 170 -1.28 20.78 6.77
CA TRP A 170 -0.13 21.42 7.39
C TRP A 170 0.17 20.73 8.72
N ALA A 171 1.26 19.96 8.74
CA ALA A 171 1.76 19.24 9.89
C ALA A 171 2.95 20.01 10.46
N ALA A 172 2.72 20.73 11.56
CA ALA A 172 3.66 21.69 12.11
C ALA A 172 3.85 21.52 13.60
N LYS A 173 4.98 22.01 14.11
CA LYS A 173 5.29 21.99 15.54
C LYS A 173 6.02 23.25 15.96
N ASN A 174 5.97 23.55 17.25
CA ASN A 174 6.93 24.44 17.90
C ASN A 174 7.56 23.72 19.10
N ARG A 175 8.49 24.41 19.78
CA ARG A 175 9.27 23.81 20.85
C ARG A 175 9.17 24.67 22.10
N ALA A 176 8.82 24.05 23.22
CA ALA A 176 8.83 24.72 24.51
C ALA A 176 10.27 24.94 25.00
N ALA A 177 10.43 25.81 26.00
CA ALA A 177 11.72 26.12 26.61
C ALA A 177 12.41 24.92 27.28
N ASP A 178 11.65 23.88 27.63
CA ASP A 178 12.14 22.61 28.19
C ASP A 178 12.52 21.58 27.11
N GLU A 179 12.59 22.02 25.86
CA GLU A 179 12.95 21.24 24.68
C GLU A 179 11.91 20.26 24.17
N SER A 180 10.72 20.18 24.79
CA SER A 180 9.60 19.36 24.31
C SER A 180 8.97 19.95 23.04
N PHE A 181 8.51 19.07 22.17
CA PHE A 181 7.80 19.44 20.93
C PHE A 181 6.30 19.39 21.13
N HIS A 182 5.59 20.30 20.47
CA HIS A 182 4.13 20.36 20.46
C HIS A 182 3.62 20.45 19.02
N GLY A 183 3.06 19.35 18.53
CA GLY A 183 2.57 19.21 17.17
C GLY A 183 1.12 19.64 16.99
N VAL A 184 0.81 20.22 15.83
CA VAL A 184 -0.54 20.46 15.32
C VAL A 184 -0.55 20.04 13.85
N ILE A 185 -1.52 19.21 13.51
CA ILE A 185 -1.80 18.80 12.13
C ILE A 185 -3.18 19.32 11.79
N THR A 186 -3.28 20.05 10.68
CA THR A 186 -4.55 20.64 10.23
C THR A 186 -4.76 20.35 8.75
N ALA A 187 -5.99 20.03 8.38
CA ALA A 187 -6.39 19.87 6.99
C ALA A 187 -7.34 20.97 6.55
N TRP A 188 -7.18 21.44 5.31
CA TRP A 188 -7.93 22.57 4.76
C TRP A 188 -8.39 22.30 3.33
N ASP A 189 -9.58 22.83 3.03
CA ASP A 189 -10.17 22.81 1.70
C ASP A 189 -10.18 24.23 1.13
N TRP A 190 -9.73 24.40 -0.12
CA TRP A 190 -9.97 25.61 -0.93
C TRP A 190 -11.03 25.31 -1.97
N ARG A 191 -12.25 25.81 -1.74
CA ARG A 191 -13.40 25.54 -2.62
C ARG A 191 -14.29 26.77 -2.67
N ASN A 192 -14.82 27.11 -3.85
CA ASN A 192 -15.77 28.20 -4.03
C ASN A 192 -15.27 29.54 -3.45
N ASN A 193 -13.99 29.87 -3.68
CA ASN A 193 -13.31 31.05 -3.13
C ASN A 193 -13.28 31.13 -1.59
N SER A 194 -13.34 29.99 -0.89
CA SER A 194 -13.28 29.91 0.57
C SER A 194 -12.25 28.89 1.03
N LEU A 195 -11.34 29.32 1.91
CA LEU A 195 -10.41 28.45 2.60
C LEU A 195 -11.02 28.04 3.94
N THR A 196 -11.32 26.75 4.11
CA THR A 196 -12.01 26.24 5.31
C THR A 196 -11.23 25.09 5.94
N GLN A 197 -11.06 25.13 7.26
CA GLN A 197 -10.46 24.01 8.00
C GLN A 197 -11.44 22.83 8.03
N ARG A 198 -10.95 21.65 7.65
CA ARG A 198 -11.72 20.40 7.69
C ARG A 198 -11.62 19.73 9.06
N TRP A 199 -10.41 19.56 9.57
CA TRP A 199 -10.13 19.03 10.91
C TRP A 199 -8.80 19.54 11.46
N SER A 200 -8.59 19.34 12.75
CA SER A 200 -7.32 19.60 13.43
C SER A 200 -7.06 18.50 14.45
N TRP A 201 -5.82 18.04 14.48
CA TRP A 201 -5.28 17.10 15.45
C TRP A 201 -4.15 17.81 16.21
N VAL A 202 -4.15 17.74 17.53
CA VAL A 202 -3.21 18.46 18.40
C VAL A 202 -2.55 17.47 19.34
N ASP A 203 -1.22 17.42 19.32
CA ASP A 203 -0.46 16.70 20.33
C ASP A 203 -0.33 17.57 21.60
N GLY A 204 -1.07 17.20 22.63
CA GLY A 204 -1.02 17.85 23.95
C GLY A 204 0.20 17.47 24.79
N GLY A 205 1.14 16.66 24.28
CA GLY A 205 2.33 16.15 24.98
C GLY A 205 2.11 14.85 25.76
N GLY A 206 0.91 14.27 25.67
CA GLY A 206 0.57 12.98 26.30
C GLY A 206 0.40 11.84 25.30
N LEU A 207 0.44 12.14 23.99
CA LEU A 207 0.34 11.15 22.93
C LEU A 207 1.74 10.69 22.55
N HIS A 208 1.89 9.40 22.28
CA HIS A 208 3.09 8.90 21.63
C HIS A 208 2.97 9.21 20.14
N ALA A 209 3.56 10.30 19.65
CA ALA A 209 3.46 10.70 18.25
C ALA A 209 4.88 10.79 17.67
N PRO A 210 5.50 9.65 17.32
CA PRO A 210 6.85 9.67 16.78
C PRO A 210 6.85 10.44 15.46
N GLU A 211 7.63 11.51 15.39
CA GLU A 211 7.69 12.40 14.23
C GLU A 211 8.83 11.99 13.30
N GLY A 212 8.59 11.97 12.00
CA GLY A 212 9.64 11.97 10.98
C GLY A 212 10.10 13.38 10.62
N HIS A 213 11.17 13.47 9.84
CA HIS A 213 11.54 14.72 9.13
C HIS A 213 10.83 14.89 7.78
N GLN A 214 9.75 14.14 7.58
CA GLN A 214 8.96 14.09 6.36
C GLN A 214 7.57 13.49 6.67
N ILE A 215 6.58 13.71 5.79
CA ILE A 215 5.21 13.18 5.87
C ILE A 215 4.82 12.44 4.58
N ARG A 216 4.12 11.33 4.71
CA ARG A 216 3.62 10.56 3.55
C ARG A 216 2.10 10.62 3.47
N VAL A 217 1.61 10.36 2.26
CA VAL A 217 0.20 10.38 1.91
C VAL A 217 -0.05 9.17 1.02
N ALA A 218 -1.10 8.41 1.34
CA ALA A 218 -1.67 7.32 0.54
C ALA A 218 -2.99 6.86 1.16
N ASP A 219 -3.88 6.28 0.36
CA ASP A 219 -4.95 5.38 0.82
C ASP A 219 -4.32 4.06 1.31
N VAL A 220 -4.25 3.86 2.62
CA VAL A 220 -3.64 2.69 3.27
C VAL A 220 -4.65 1.68 3.80
N ASP A 221 -5.94 2.03 3.89
CA ASP A 221 -7.01 1.17 4.38
C ASP A 221 -8.07 0.75 3.32
N ASN A 222 -7.82 1.21 2.09
CA ASN A 222 -8.56 0.94 0.86
C ASN A 222 -10.00 1.47 0.91
N ASP A 223 -10.28 2.59 1.58
CA ASP A 223 -11.60 3.24 1.57
C ASP A 223 -11.80 4.24 0.41
N GLY A 224 -10.76 4.46 -0.41
CA GLY A 224 -10.75 5.36 -1.55
C GLY A 224 -10.38 6.81 -1.21
N LYS A 225 -9.90 7.07 0.01
CA LYS A 225 -9.42 8.38 0.46
C LYS A 225 -8.00 8.26 0.99
N ASP A 226 -7.30 9.39 1.02
CA ASP A 226 -5.93 9.41 1.49
C ASP A 226 -5.83 9.63 3.01
N GLU A 227 -4.92 8.90 3.64
CA GLU A 227 -4.50 9.12 5.02
C GLU A 227 -3.26 10.01 5.11
N PHE A 228 -3.04 10.58 6.29
CA PHE A 228 -1.77 11.18 6.68
C PHE A 228 -0.90 10.16 7.40
N ILE A 229 0.31 9.93 6.91
CA ILE A 229 1.24 8.94 7.45
C ILE A 229 2.50 9.64 7.96
N ASP A 230 2.80 9.40 9.23
CA ASP A 230 4.09 9.70 9.84
C ASP A 230 4.78 8.38 10.21
N ILE A 231 6.02 8.45 10.67
CA ILE A 231 6.89 7.27 10.79
C ILE A 231 6.30 6.10 11.60
N GLY A 232 5.56 6.36 12.68
CA GLY A 232 5.02 5.33 13.57
C GLY A 232 3.52 5.41 13.84
N TYR A 233 2.83 6.36 13.22
CA TYR A 233 1.38 6.56 13.39
C TYR A 233 0.74 7.06 12.10
N VAL A 234 -0.57 6.85 11.99
CA VAL A 234 -1.39 7.26 10.85
C VAL A 234 -2.62 7.99 11.35
N LEU A 235 -2.95 9.12 10.72
CA LEU A 235 -4.24 9.78 10.89
C LEU A 235 -5.12 9.47 9.68
N ASP A 236 -6.35 9.09 9.99
CA ASP A 236 -7.43 8.78 9.07
C ASP A 236 -7.86 10.01 8.25
N ASP A 237 -8.64 9.82 7.19
CA ASP A 237 -9.19 10.87 6.31
C ASP A 237 -9.90 12.01 7.08
N ASN A 238 -10.47 11.65 8.24
CA ASN A 238 -11.24 12.50 9.14
C ASN A 238 -10.42 13.08 10.30
N GLY A 239 -9.11 12.82 10.36
CA GLY A 239 -8.18 13.33 11.38
C GLY A 239 -8.16 12.54 12.69
N THR A 240 -8.88 11.41 12.79
CA THR A 240 -8.73 10.48 13.92
C THR A 240 -7.49 9.62 13.74
N GLN A 241 -6.93 9.07 14.82
CA GLN A 241 -5.74 8.23 14.73
C GLN A 241 -6.16 6.78 14.41
N LEU A 242 -5.72 6.24 13.26
CA LEU A 242 -5.96 4.84 12.89
C LEU A 242 -5.19 3.89 13.82
N PHE A 243 -3.90 4.16 14.00
CA PHE A 243 -3.03 3.45 14.93
C PHE A 243 -1.81 4.29 15.29
N ASN A 244 -1.09 3.79 16.27
CA ASN A 244 0.17 4.34 16.74
C ASN A 244 1.01 3.22 17.38
N ILE A 245 2.27 3.08 16.98
CA ILE A 245 3.12 1.94 17.33
C ILE A 245 4.06 2.33 18.49
N PRO A 246 3.85 1.84 19.73
CA PRO A 246 4.52 2.36 20.93
C PRO A 246 6.05 2.28 20.99
N GLU A 247 6.65 1.36 20.22
CA GLU A 247 8.11 1.18 20.22
C GLU A 247 8.81 2.06 19.18
N ILE A 248 8.08 2.60 18.20
CA ILE A 248 8.65 3.42 17.14
C ILE A 248 8.84 4.84 17.66
N VAL A 249 10.04 5.38 17.49
CA VAL A 249 10.39 6.76 17.84
C VAL A 249 10.75 7.57 16.59
N HIS A 250 11.26 8.78 16.80
CA HIS A 250 11.72 9.70 15.75
C HIS A 250 12.65 9.04 14.72
N GLY A 251 12.57 9.48 13.45
CA GLY A 251 13.47 9.02 12.40
C GLY A 251 13.64 9.97 11.22
N ASP A 252 14.77 9.82 10.52
CA ASP A 252 15.19 10.67 9.41
C ASP A 252 14.49 10.31 8.08
N ARG A 253 14.07 9.05 7.88
CA ARG A 253 13.45 8.55 6.63
C ARG A 253 12.47 7.40 6.84
N PHE A 254 11.51 7.29 5.92
CA PHE A 254 10.59 6.16 5.81
C PHE A 254 9.95 6.05 4.43
N HIS A 255 9.68 4.82 4.00
CA HIS A 255 9.35 4.49 2.62
C HIS A 255 8.03 3.72 2.59
N LEU A 256 7.00 4.37 2.09
CA LEU A 256 5.63 3.86 1.99
C LEU A 256 5.33 3.46 0.54
N THR A 257 5.16 2.16 0.29
CA THR A 257 4.85 1.59 -1.03
C THR A 257 4.40 0.13 -0.87
N ASP A 258 3.98 -0.49 -1.97
CA ASP A 258 3.86 -1.95 -2.07
C ASP A 258 5.27 -2.58 -2.09
N ILE A 259 5.86 -2.81 -0.90
CA ILE A 259 7.22 -3.36 -0.74
C ILE A 259 7.20 -4.85 -1.02
N ASP A 260 6.20 -5.55 -0.47
CA ASP A 260 5.98 -6.96 -0.67
C ASP A 260 4.74 -7.18 -1.55
N PRO A 261 4.88 -7.27 -2.89
CA PRO A 261 3.75 -7.46 -3.81
C PRO A 261 3.04 -8.81 -3.64
N ASP A 262 3.52 -9.68 -2.74
CA ASP A 262 2.89 -10.94 -2.38
C ASP A 262 2.19 -10.87 -1.00
N ARG A 263 2.31 -9.75 -0.27
CA ARG A 263 1.44 -9.35 0.84
C ARG A 263 0.38 -8.29 0.41
N PRO A 264 -0.89 -8.41 0.82
CA PRO A 264 -1.90 -7.42 0.44
C PRO A 264 -1.77 -6.09 1.19
N GLY A 265 -1.94 -4.99 0.46
CA GLY A 265 -1.85 -3.62 0.96
C GLY A 265 -0.44 -3.04 0.88
N LEU A 266 -0.24 -1.89 1.51
CA LEU A 266 1.04 -1.18 1.51
C LEU A 266 1.86 -1.48 2.78
N GLU A 267 3.18 -1.33 2.67
CA GLU A 267 4.12 -1.41 3.78
C GLU A 267 4.89 -0.11 3.97
N ASN A 268 5.36 0.10 5.20
CA ASN A 268 6.28 1.17 5.53
C ASN A 268 7.59 0.60 6.09
N PHE A 269 8.70 0.89 5.40
CA PHE A 269 10.05 0.62 5.91
C PHE A 269 10.63 1.88 6.56
N ILE A 270 11.00 1.76 7.83
CA ILE A 270 11.43 2.90 8.66
C ILE A 270 12.84 2.73 9.23
N ILE A 271 13.50 3.87 9.45
CA ILE A 271 14.75 3.99 10.21
C ILE A 271 14.54 4.90 11.42
N GLN A 272 15.27 4.66 12.51
CA GLN A 272 15.05 5.40 13.77
C GLN A 272 16.32 6.04 14.32
N GLN A 273 16.13 7.17 14.99
CA GLN A 273 17.12 7.87 15.78
C GLN A 273 16.73 7.81 17.25
N ASN A 274 17.71 7.83 18.15
CA ASN A 274 17.47 7.80 19.60
C ASN A 274 16.56 6.63 20.05
N ASN A 275 16.71 5.47 19.40
CA ASN A 275 15.93 4.26 19.66
C ASN A 275 16.21 3.65 21.05
N GLY A 276 15.45 4.03 22.07
CA GLY A 276 15.68 3.61 23.45
C GLY A 276 15.72 2.09 23.69
N THR A 277 14.98 1.30 22.90
CA THR A 277 15.00 -0.17 22.95
C THR A 277 16.11 -0.81 22.11
N GLY A 278 16.84 -0.01 21.32
CA GLY A 278 17.74 -0.46 20.28
C GLY A 278 17.06 -0.82 18.96
N LEU A 279 15.73 -0.66 18.83
CA LEU A 279 15.02 -0.90 17.56
C LEU A 279 15.50 0.06 16.48
N ALA A 280 16.34 -0.44 15.58
CA ALA A 280 17.06 0.37 14.61
C ALA A 280 16.24 0.63 13.34
N THR A 281 15.57 -0.41 12.86
CA THR A 281 14.68 -0.36 11.68
C THR A 281 13.50 -1.29 11.88
N ALA A 282 12.39 -1.01 11.18
CA ALA A 282 11.21 -1.86 11.19
C ALA A 282 10.51 -1.83 9.82
N LEU A 283 9.78 -2.91 9.55
CA LEU A 283 8.86 -3.06 8.43
C LEU A 283 7.48 -3.37 9.01
N TYR A 284 6.46 -2.62 8.63
CA TYR A 284 5.11 -2.82 9.13
C TYR A 284 4.05 -2.52 8.06
N ASN A 285 2.85 -3.05 8.24
CA ASN A 285 1.73 -2.82 7.34
C ASN A 285 1.11 -1.43 7.56
N ALA A 286 1.04 -0.63 6.50
CA ALA A 286 0.73 0.78 6.60
C ALA A 286 -0.72 1.09 7.03
N GLY A 287 -1.68 0.21 6.74
CA GLY A 287 -3.09 0.41 7.10
C GLY A 287 -3.47 -0.06 8.52
N THR A 288 -2.65 -0.90 9.15
CA THR A 288 -2.99 -1.53 10.44
C THR A 288 -1.96 -1.31 11.55
N GLY A 289 -0.75 -0.87 11.20
CA GLY A 289 0.39 -0.79 12.12
C GLY A 289 0.94 -2.16 12.55
N ALA A 290 0.43 -3.26 11.97
CA ALA A 290 0.90 -4.60 12.30
C ALA A 290 2.37 -4.76 11.88
N ILE A 291 3.23 -5.00 12.86
CA ILE A 291 4.66 -5.23 12.65
C ILE A 291 4.84 -6.50 11.81
N ILE A 292 5.58 -6.38 10.71
CA ILE A 292 6.02 -7.50 9.89
C ILE A 292 7.38 -7.96 10.38
N LYS A 293 8.31 -7.03 10.61
CA LYS A 293 9.66 -7.34 11.10
C LYS A 293 10.33 -6.20 11.83
N LYS A 294 11.20 -6.54 12.79
CA LYS A 294 12.00 -5.63 13.62
C LYS A 294 13.47 -6.02 13.56
N TRP A 295 14.35 -5.03 13.51
CA TRP A 295 15.80 -5.23 13.61
C TRP A 295 16.39 -4.33 14.68
N TYR A 296 17.04 -4.96 15.65
CA TYR A 296 17.68 -4.28 16.77
C TYR A 296 19.18 -4.10 16.52
N ALA A 297 19.71 -2.93 16.87
CA ALA A 297 21.14 -2.69 16.97
C ALA A 297 21.67 -3.20 18.33
N GLY A 298 23.00 -3.32 18.45
CA GLY A 298 23.65 -3.72 19.71
C GLY A 298 23.55 -2.69 20.85
N GLY A 299 22.95 -1.53 20.58
CA GLY A 299 22.70 -0.44 21.53
C GLY A 299 21.98 0.72 20.82
N VAL A 300 21.69 1.78 21.56
CA VAL A 300 21.06 2.99 21.01
C VAL A 300 21.96 3.57 19.91
N VAL A 301 21.39 3.77 18.71
CA VAL A 301 22.13 4.25 17.53
C VAL A 301 21.29 5.22 16.72
N ASP A 302 21.95 6.21 16.13
CA ASP A 302 21.38 7.06 15.08
C ASP A 302 21.45 6.31 13.74
N VAL A 303 20.33 5.74 13.30
CA VAL A 303 20.20 5.24 11.93
C VAL A 303 19.75 6.40 11.04
N GLY A 304 20.68 7.28 10.67
CA GLY A 304 20.31 8.48 9.92
C GLY A 304 19.87 8.24 8.47
N ARG A 305 20.19 7.08 7.85
CA ARG A 305 19.84 6.83 6.43
C ARG A 305 19.35 5.42 6.19
N GLY A 306 18.36 5.31 5.32
CA GLY A 306 17.84 4.08 4.75
C GLY A 306 17.20 4.34 3.39
N VAL A 307 16.96 3.28 2.64
CA VAL A 307 16.32 3.30 1.32
C VAL A 307 15.53 2.01 1.11
N ALA A 308 14.41 2.09 0.39
CA ALA A 308 13.66 0.94 -0.12
C ALA A 308 13.33 1.10 -1.60
N GLY A 309 13.44 0.02 -2.37
CA GLY A 309 13.13 0.00 -3.81
C GLY A 309 13.55 -1.33 -4.41
N ASP A 310 12.99 -1.67 -5.56
CA ASP A 310 13.46 -2.83 -6.32
C ASP A 310 14.85 -2.52 -6.91
N PHE A 311 15.87 -3.22 -6.46
CA PHE A 311 17.27 -3.02 -6.87
C PHE A 311 17.88 -4.27 -7.49
N ASP A 312 17.37 -5.46 -7.17
CA ASP A 312 17.81 -6.73 -7.72
C ASP A 312 16.66 -7.44 -8.48
N PRO A 313 16.69 -7.50 -9.82
CA PRO A 313 15.62 -8.12 -10.61
C PRO A 313 15.50 -9.64 -10.40
N ALA A 314 16.43 -10.28 -9.69
CA ALA A 314 16.33 -11.69 -9.32
C ALA A 314 15.42 -11.93 -8.10
N VAL A 315 15.03 -10.88 -7.39
CA VAL A 315 14.19 -10.93 -6.18
C VAL A 315 12.94 -10.09 -6.45
N LYS A 316 11.76 -10.68 -6.29
CA LYS A 316 10.50 -9.95 -6.49
C LYS A 316 10.20 -9.08 -5.26
N GLY A 317 9.81 -7.83 -5.49
CA GLY A 317 9.49 -6.85 -4.45
C GLY A 317 10.60 -5.81 -4.28
N CYS A 318 10.46 -4.97 -3.27
CA CYS A 318 11.45 -3.95 -2.95
C CYS A 318 12.46 -4.48 -1.93
N GLU A 319 13.75 -4.42 -2.26
CA GLU A 319 14.81 -4.52 -1.27
C GLU A 319 14.83 -3.28 -0.38
N PHE A 320 15.41 -3.43 0.82
CA PHE A 320 15.69 -2.30 1.68
C PHE A 320 16.96 -2.49 2.49
N PHE A 321 17.62 -1.38 2.79
CA PHE A 321 18.82 -1.36 3.63
C PHE A 321 19.03 0.02 4.26
N SER A 322 19.86 0.05 5.30
CA SER A 322 20.19 1.26 6.04
C SER A 322 21.69 1.35 6.32
N THR A 323 22.10 2.31 7.16
CA THR A 323 23.46 2.34 7.68
C THR A 323 23.78 1.14 8.58
N GLN A 324 22.77 0.40 9.05
CA GLN A 324 22.94 -0.86 9.77
C GLN A 324 23.43 -2.00 8.84
N PRO A 325 23.97 -3.10 9.40
CA PRO A 325 24.40 -4.25 8.60
C PRO A 325 23.26 -4.93 7.82
N GLY A 326 23.58 -5.45 6.64
CA GLY A 326 22.66 -6.23 5.81
C GLY A 326 21.93 -5.43 4.71
N ILE A 327 21.58 -6.14 3.65
CA ILE A 327 20.57 -5.75 2.66
C ILE A 327 19.50 -6.83 2.75
N PHE A 328 18.23 -6.44 2.71
CA PHE A 328 17.12 -7.36 2.93
C PHE A 328 16.17 -7.37 1.74
N ASP A 329 15.61 -8.54 1.41
CA ASP A 329 14.48 -8.66 0.49
C ASP A 329 13.18 -8.13 1.11
N CYS A 330 12.11 -8.08 0.33
CA CYS A 330 10.79 -7.62 0.77
C CYS A 330 10.20 -8.42 1.94
N LYS A 331 10.64 -9.68 2.14
CA LYS A 331 10.25 -10.55 3.27
C LYS A 331 11.13 -10.33 4.50
N GLY A 332 12.14 -9.48 4.37
CA GLY A 332 13.14 -9.16 5.38
C GLY A 332 14.21 -10.23 5.56
N ASN A 333 14.38 -11.18 4.64
CA ASN A 333 15.52 -12.09 4.66
C ASN A 333 16.77 -11.33 4.21
N GLN A 334 17.89 -11.58 4.89
CA GLN A 334 19.14 -10.94 4.53
C GLN A 334 19.71 -11.54 3.24
N LEU A 335 19.98 -10.68 2.27
CA LEU A 335 20.68 -11.00 1.03
C LEU A 335 22.20 -10.92 1.25
N ASN A 336 22.92 -11.88 0.68
CA ASN A 336 24.35 -12.04 0.90
C ASN A 336 25.17 -11.42 -0.24
N TYR A 337 25.38 -10.11 -0.18
CA TYR A 337 26.32 -9.41 -1.05
C TYR A 337 27.67 -9.16 -0.37
N ALA A 338 28.73 -9.08 -1.17
CA ALA A 338 30.10 -8.81 -0.67
C ALA A 338 30.27 -7.36 -0.17
N ASN A 339 29.48 -6.43 -0.69
CA ASN A 339 29.49 -5.02 -0.36
C ASN A 339 28.06 -4.56 -0.04
N LYS A 340 27.96 -3.37 0.56
CA LYS A 340 26.71 -2.65 0.77
C LYS A 340 26.95 -1.18 0.45
N PRO A 341 26.18 -0.53 -0.43
CA PRO A 341 26.38 0.88 -0.70
C PRO A 341 25.89 1.70 0.50
N PHE A 342 26.33 2.95 0.58
CA PHE A 342 25.69 3.91 1.47
C PHE A 342 24.26 4.17 0.96
N PRO A 343 23.20 4.11 1.79
CA PRO A 343 21.81 4.24 1.35
C PRO A 343 21.50 5.65 0.80
N PRO A 344 21.30 5.80 -0.52
CA PRO A 344 21.02 7.08 -1.17
C PRO A 344 19.50 7.35 -1.20
N GLU A 345 19.04 8.29 -2.05
CA GLU A 345 17.65 8.32 -2.52
C GLU A 345 17.52 7.53 -3.82
N ALA A 346 16.31 7.16 -4.21
CA ALA A 346 16.05 6.32 -5.39
C ALA A 346 15.33 7.07 -6.52
N ILE A 347 15.57 6.65 -7.77
CA ILE A 347 15.02 7.25 -8.99
C ILE A 347 14.84 6.19 -10.09
N TRP A 348 13.73 6.19 -10.83
CA TRP A 348 13.60 5.40 -12.06
C TRP A 348 14.19 6.18 -13.24
N TRP A 349 15.35 5.77 -13.74
CA TRP A 349 16.11 6.55 -14.72
C TRP A 349 16.34 5.82 -16.05
N ASP A 350 16.74 4.56 -16.01
CA ASP A 350 17.02 3.78 -17.23
C ASP A 350 15.80 3.01 -17.78
N GLY A 351 16.02 2.06 -18.68
CA GLY A 351 14.95 1.39 -19.43
C GLY A 351 14.42 0.10 -18.81
N ASP A 352 15.02 -0.41 -17.73
CA ASP A 352 14.47 -1.54 -16.98
C ASP A 352 13.51 -1.07 -15.87
N LEU A 353 13.00 -1.99 -15.06
CA LEU A 353 12.01 -1.68 -14.01
C LEU A 353 12.65 -1.52 -12.62
N VAL A 354 13.95 -1.82 -12.47
CA VAL A 354 14.59 -1.60 -11.18
C VAL A 354 14.88 -0.11 -11.00
N ARG A 355 15.09 0.30 -9.75
CA ARG A 355 15.27 1.69 -9.38
C ARG A 355 16.76 2.01 -9.23
N GLU A 356 17.18 3.13 -9.80
CA GLU A 356 18.53 3.68 -9.66
C GLU A 356 18.64 4.51 -8.37
N PHE A 357 19.85 5.01 -8.13
CA PHE A 357 20.22 5.86 -7.01
C PHE A 357 20.54 7.28 -7.46
N VAL A 358 19.97 8.27 -6.75
CA VAL A 358 20.44 9.65 -6.80
C VAL A 358 21.75 9.73 -5.99
N SER A 359 22.87 9.95 -6.68
CA SER A 359 24.21 9.85 -6.10
C SER A 359 24.94 11.19 -6.09
N THR A 360 25.90 11.33 -5.16
CA THR A 360 26.83 12.48 -5.14
C THR A 360 28.26 12.00 -4.92
N ILE A 361 29.23 12.60 -5.61
CA ILE A 361 30.64 12.40 -5.29
C ILE A 361 31.03 13.35 -4.16
N GLY A 362 31.27 12.78 -2.98
CA GLY A 362 31.57 13.56 -1.78
C GLY A 362 30.34 14.29 -1.23
N SER A 363 30.57 15.23 -0.30
CA SER A 363 29.54 15.95 0.45
C SER A 363 29.32 17.40 -0.02
N SER A 364 29.94 17.82 -1.14
CA SER A 364 29.95 19.22 -1.60
C SER A 364 28.66 19.68 -2.26
N ALA A 365 27.70 18.77 -2.50
CA ALA A 365 26.43 19.03 -3.21
C ALA A 365 26.56 19.53 -4.67
N THR A 366 27.78 19.79 -5.14
CA THR A 366 28.12 20.22 -6.50
C THR A 366 28.49 19.07 -7.44
N SER A 367 28.39 17.83 -6.96
CA SER A 367 28.80 16.63 -7.69
C SER A 367 27.64 15.63 -7.96
N PRO A 368 26.45 16.07 -8.41
CA PRO A 368 25.31 15.18 -8.62
C PRO A 368 25.54 14.11 -9.71
N GLY A 369 24.94 12.94 -9.51
CA GLY A 369 25.04 11.78 -10.37
C GLY A 369 23.85 10.83 -10.24
N ILE A 370 23.82 9.85 -11.12
CA ILE A 370 22.93 8.69 -11.05
C ILE A 370 23.80 7.44 -10.99
N ASP A 371 23.58 6.58 -10.00
CA ASP A 371 24.22 5.26 -9.91
C ASP A 371 23.17 4.15 -9.99
N LYS A 372 23.58 2.91 -10.27
CA LYS A 372 22.74 1.71 -10.23
C LYS A 372 23.33 0.68 -9.28
N PHE A 373 22.47 -0.08 -8.61
CA PHE A 373 22.89 -1.18 -7.75
C PHE A 373 23.58 -2.28 -8.57
N ASN A 374 24.72 -2.78 -8.09
CA ASN A 374 25.45 -3.86 -8.73
C ASN A 374 25.09 -5.19 -8.05
N THR A 375 24.18 -5.95 -8.65
CA THR A 375 23.68 -7.24 -8.14
C THR A 375 24.75 -8.33 -8.03
N ALA A 376 25.89 -8.19 -8.73
CA ALA A 376 26.98 -9.17 -8.63
C ALA A 376 27.71 -9.11 -7.28
N ASN A 377 27.72 -7.95 -6.60
CA ASN A 377 28.52 -7.76 -5.40
C ASN A 377 27.98 -6.77 -4.37
N GLY A 378 26.82 -6.15 -4.59
CA GLY A 378 26.19 -5.16 -3.71
C GLY A 378 26.88 -3.80 -3.65
N SER A 379 27.65 -3.41 -4.67
CA SER A 379 28.22 -2.06 -4.78
C SER A 379 27.32 -1.10 -5.57
N SER A 380 27.71 0.17 -5.65
CA SER A 380 27.06 1.19 -6.50
C SER A 380 27.91 1.43 -7.75
N GLY A 381 27.28 1.49 -8.93
CA GLY A 381 27.96 1.76 -10.21
C GLY A 381 27.42 3.01 -10.89
N ARG A 382 28.31 3.93 -11.31
CA ARG A 382 27.93 5.20 -11.96
C ARG A 382 27.26 4.97 -13.33
N VAL A 383 26.04 5.47 -13.49
CA VAL A 383 25.28 5.50 -14.75
C VAL A 383 25.49 6.84 -15.46
N PHE A 384 25.31 7.96 -14.75
CA PHE A 384 25.39 9.29 -15.33
C PHE A 384 26.04 10.31 -14.40
N SER A 385 26.96 11.14 -14.93
CA SER A 385 27.66 12.18 -14.17
C SER A 385 27.17 13.56 -14.57
N LEU A 386 26.17 14.08 -13.84
CA LEU A 386 25.59 15.39 -14.12
C LEU A 386 26.61 16.50 -13.88
N TYR A 387 27.38 16.43 -12.79
CA TYR A 387 28.33 17.48 -12.39
C TYR A 387 29.40 17.84 -13.41
N SER A 388 29.64 16.98 -14.40
CA SER A 388 30.60 17.16 -15.47
C SER A 388 29.95 17.06 -16.86
N ASP A 389 28.65 17.37 -16.98
CA ASP A 389 27.99 17.43 -18.29
C ASP A 389 28.68 18.47 -19.17
N ALA A 390 29.32 17.99 -20.25
CA ALA A 390 30.07 18.82 -21.19
C ALA A 390 29.18 19.80 -21.97
N ASN A 391 27.86 19.63 -21.94
CA ASN A 391 26.90 20.54 -22.56
C ASN A 391 26.42 21.64 -21.63
N ALA A 392 26.72 21.57 -20.32
CA ALA A 392 26.35 22.60 -19.37
C ALA A 392 27.44 23.70 -19.28
N PRO A 393 27.07 25.00 -19.31
CA PRO A 393 28.03 26.09 -19.23
C PRO A 393 28.68 26.15 -17.84
N ASN A 394 29.83 26.83 -17.78
CA ASN A 394 30.71 26.98 -16.61
C ASN A 394 31.51 25.70 -16.27
N SER A 395 32.78 25.90 -15.90
CA SER A 395 33.84 24.92 -15.55
C SER A 395 33.36 23.72 -14.69
N PRO A 396 34.13 22.61 -14.51
CA PRO A 396 33.59 21.37 -13.91
C PRO A 396 32.91 21.65 -12.56
N TYR A 397 31.87 20.86 -12.24
CA TYR A 397 30.95 21.07 -11.12
C TYR A 397 29.98 22.24 -11.34
N ASN A 398 29.29 22.25 -12.49
CA ASN A 398 28.38 23.31 -12.89
C ASN A 398 26.94 23.12 -12.39
N ASN A 399 26.63 22.00 -11.75
CA ASN A 399 25.31 21.69 -11.19
C ASN A 399 25.38 21.64 -9.66
N TYR A 400 24.35 22.16 -9.01
CA TYR A 400 24.17 22.18 -7.57
C TYR A 400 22.87 21.48 -7.21
N ILE A 401 22.94 20.58 -6.23
CA ILE A 401 21.78 20.06 -5.51
C ILE A 401 21.87 20.49 -4.04
N ALA A 402 20.74 20.53 -3.33
CA ALA A 402 20.71 21.03 -1.96
C ALA A 402 21.52 20.15 -0.99
N HIS A 403 21.84 20.72 0.18
CA HIS A 403 22.59 20.03 1.24
C HIS A 403 22.02 18.64 1.59
N GLY A 404 22.92 17.66 1.69
CA GLY A 404 22.57 16.25 1.91
C GLY A 404 22.41 15.44 0.62
N GLY A 405 22.74 16.02 -0.54
CA GLY A 405 22.72 15.32 -1.82
C GLY A 405 21.31 15.13 -2.38
N ARG A 406 20.41 16.07 -2.08
CA ARG A 406 19.00 16.01 -2.51
C ARG A 406 18.75 17.04 -3.61
N PRO A 407 18.23 16.64 -4.78
CA PRO A 407 17.88 17.60 -5.83
C PRO A 407 16.74 18.50 -5.37
N GLN A 408 16.62 19.68 -5.97
CA GLN A 408 15.57 20.65 -5.64
C GLN A 408 14.18 20.08 -5.93
N PHE A 409 14.08 19.21 -6.94
CA PHE A 409 12.93 18.35 -7.24
C PHE A 409 13.39 17.13 -8.06
N TRP A 410 12.67 16.01 -7.96
CA TRP A 410 12.77 14.91 -8.91
C TRP A 410 11.45 14.17 -9.02
N GLY A 411 11.13 13.74 -10.23
CA GLY A 411 9.93 12.99 -10.55
C GLY A 411 9.55 13.09 -12.03
N ASP A 412 8.60 12.27 -12.48
CA ASP A 412 8.08 12.27 -13.86
C ASP A 412 7.31 13.56 -14.14
N ILE A 413 7.93 14.52 -14.82
CA ILE A 413 7.31 15.81 -15.18
C ILE A 413 7.34 16.05 -16.70
N LEU A 414 7.94 15.15 -17.48
CA LEU A 414 7.91 15.15 -18.93
C LEU A 414 8.22 13.77 -19.51
N GLY A 415 7.70 13.49 -20.71
CA GLY A 415 8.12 12.31 -21.46
C GLY A 415 7.35 11.04 -21.08
N ASP A 416 8.07 9.99 -20.72
CA ASP A 416 7.51 8.70 -20.29
C ASP A 416 7.52 8.58 -18.76
N TRP A 417 7.35 7.37 -18.23
CA TRP A 417 7.18 7.11 -16.79
C TRP A 417 8.46 7.30 -15.94
N ARG A 418 9.63 7.44 -16.58
CA ARG A 418 10.88 7.66 -15.86
C ARG A 418 10.89 9.06 -15.26
N GLU A 419 11.69 9.21 -14.22
CA GLU A 419 11.71 10.41 -13.42
C GLU A 419 12.78 11.39 -13.92
N GLU A 420 12.43 12.67 -14.04
CA GLU A 420 13.41 13.74 -14.25
C GLU A 420 14.12 14.11 -12.95
N LEU A 421 15.37 14.54 -13.07
CA LEU A 421 16.13 15.16 -11.98
C LEU A 421 16.27 16.66 -12.23
N LEU A 422 15.78 17.49 -11.31
CA LEU A 422 15.86 18.95 -11.40
C LEU A 422 16.91 19.47 -10.42
N CYS A 423 17.96 20.08 -10.97
CA CYS A 423 19.03 20.74 -10.20
C CYS A 423 19.20 22.20 -10.64
N VAL A 424 20.09 22.93 -9.97
CA VAL A 424 20.30 24.36 -10.23
C VAL A 424 21.72 24.59 -10.75
N ALA A 425 21.92 25.57 -11.63
CA ALA A 425 23.27 25.99 -11.98
C ALA A 425 24.01 26.54 -10.75
N THR A 426 25.32 26.30 -10.62
CA THR A 426 26.09 26.73 -9.43
C THR A 426 26.18 28.26 -9.24
N ASP A 427 25.80 29.04 -10.25
CA ASP A 427 25.67 30.50 -10.18
C ASP A 427 24.23 30.99 -9.94
N ASN A 428 23.29 30.07 -9.67
CA ASN A 428 21.86 30.32 -9.47
C ASN A 428 21.19 31.09 -10.64
N SER A 429 21.64 30.86 -11.88
CA SER A 429 21.11 31.51 -13.09
C SER A 429 20.00 30.73 -13.82
N GLU A 430 19.89 29.42 -13.61
CA GLU A 430 18.88 28.58 -14.24
C GLU A 430 18.58 27.31 -13.42
N LEU A 431 17.36 26.80 -13.53
CA LEU A 431 17.05 25.41 -13.22
C LEU A 431 17.43 24.53 -14.43
N ARG A 432 17.80 23.28 -14.16
CA ARG A 432 18.20 22.30 -15.18
C ARG A 432 17.46 21.00 -14.99
N ILE A 433 16.61 20.67 -15.95
CA ILE A 433 15.79 19.46 -15.93
C ILE A 433 16.53 18.38 -16.73
N TYR A 434 17.05 17.38 -16.05
CA TYR A 434 17.68 16.22 -16.67
C TYR A 434 16.65 15.11 -16.84
N SER A 435 16.54 14.59 -18.06
CA SER A 435 15.71 13.45 -18.42
C SER A 435 16.56 12.44 -19.19
N ALA A 436 16.28 11.16 -19.03
CA ALA A 436 16.96 10.10 -19.77
C ALA A 436 16.62 10.19 -21.29
N ARG A 437 17.61 9.98 -22.17
CA ARG A 437 17.42 10.14 -23.63
C ARG A 437 17.06 8.83 -24.33
N ASN A 438 16.28 8.92 -25.41
CA ASN A 438 15.95 7.84 -26.36
C ASN A 438 17.15 7.16 -27.08
N ALA A 439 18.40 7.59 -26.87
CA ALA A 439 19.57 6.90 -27.41
C ALA A 439 20.19 5.91 -26.39
N ASP A 440 19.92 6.10 -25.10
CA ASP A 440 20.22 5.12 -24.05
C ASP A 440 19.18 3.99 -24.02
N THR A 441 18.04 4.19 -24.71
CA THR A 441 17.08 3.14 -25.04
C THR A 441 17.56 2.30 -26.23
N ALA A 442 18.73 1.68 -26.11
CA ALA A 442 18.84 0.35 -26.68
C ALA A 442 17.65 -0.40 -26.09
N LYS A 443 16.63 -0.67 -26.93
CA LYS A 443 15.55 -1.59 -26.61
C LYS A 443 16.21 -2.69 -25.81
N THR A 444 15.74 -2.86 -24.57
CA THR A 444 16.21 -3.86 -23.62
C THR A 444 16.69 -5.08 -24.40
N SER A 445 17.78 -5.71 -23.97
CA SER A 445 18.28 -6.95 -24.57
C SER A 445 17.22 -8.08 -24.65
N ASN A 446 15.99 -7.84 -24.17
CA ASN A 446 14.80 -8.68 -24.24
C ASN A 446 13.61 -8.10 -25.06
N GLY A 447 13.72 -6.96 -25.74
CA GLY A 447 12.78 -6.55 -26.81
C GLY A 447 11.38 -6.04 -26.39
N ALA A 448 11.09 -5.83 -25.11
CA ALA A 448 9.84 -5.20 -24.65
C ALA A 448 10.16 -3.87 -23.94
N GLY A 449 9.76 -2.74 -24.52
CA GLY A 449 9.77 -1.45 -23.82
C GLY A 449 8.55 -1.35 -22.92
N PHE A 450 8.73 -1.01 -21.65
CA PHE A 450 7.63 -0.81 -20.70
C PHE A 450 6.91 0.50 -21.00
N ARG A 451 5.58 0.47 -21.00
CA ARG A 451 4.74 1.66 -21.07
C ARG A 451 3.86 1.69 -19.85
N ILE A 452 4.23 2.53 -18.90
CA ILE A 452 3.51 2.79 -17.66
C ILE A 452 2.85 4.18 -17.83
N PRO A 453 1.62 4.39 -17.34
CA PRO A 453 1.05 5.74 -17.26
C PRO A 453 2.00 6.69 -16.57
N THR A 454 1.95 7.99 -16.89
CA THR A 454 2.77 8.97 -16.15
C THR A 454 2.54 8.81 -14.65
N LEU A 455 3.61 8.81 -13.87
CA LEU A 455 3.54 8.59 -12.43
C LEU A 455 2.79 9.73 -11.74
N MET A 456 2.73 10.92 -12.35
CA MET A 456 1.90 12.03 -11.86
C MET A 456 0.39 11.81 -11.99
N GLN A 457 -0.05 10.72 -12.64
CA GLN A 457 -1.44 10.26 -12.65
C GLN A 457 -1.68 9.08 -11.68
N ASN A 458 -0.67 8.67 -10.92
CA ASN A 458 -0.84 7.81 -9.76
C ASN A 458 -1.12 8.69 -8.52
N PRO A 459 -2.21 8.42 -7.78
CA PRO A 459 -2.66 9.31 -6.70
C PRO A 459 -1.61 9.44 -5.59
N GLN A 460 -1.06 8.33 -5.11
CA GLN A 460 -0.02 8.32 -4.09
C GLN A 460 1.24 9.09 -4.57
N TYR A 461 1.74 8.77 -5.76
CA TYR A 461 2.96 9.40 -6.28
C TYR A 461 2.78 10.92 -6.44
N ARG A 462 1.66 11.36 -7.02
CA ARG A 462 1.37 12.79 -7.24
C ARG A 462 1.23 13.56 -5.92
N CYS A 463 0.58 12.97 -4.92
CA CYS A 463 0.46 13.54 -3.59
C CYS A 463 1.82 13.62 -2.90
N GLN A 464 2.62 12.55 -2.94
CA GLN A 464 3.97 12.54 -2.34
C GLN A 464 4.94 13.51 -3.02
N ALA A 465 4.82 13.75 -4.33
CA ALA A 465 5.63 14.74 -5.04
C ALA A 465 5.41 16.19 -4.53
N THR A 466 4.32 16.44 -3.81
CA THR A 466 4.04 17.76 -3.21
C THR A 466 4.82 18.00 -1.93
N THR A 467 5.10 16.94 -1.16
CA THR A 467 5.71 17.06 0.16
C THR A 467 7.20 17.35 0.04
N LYS A 468 7.77 18.06 1.02
CA LYS A 468 9.21 18.30 1.12
C LYS A 468 9.66 18.07 2.57
N GLY A 469 10.89 18.47 2.87
CA GLY A 469 11.51 18.35 4.19
C GLY A 469 12.88 17.71 4.06
N TYR A 470 13.16 16.66 4.81
CA TYR A 470 14.22 15.74 4.36
C TYR A 470 13.65 14.98 3.18
N VAL A 471 13.71 15.59 1.99
CA VAL A 471 13.04 15.08 0.78
C VAL A 471 13.49 13.65 0.52
N GLN A 472 12.51 12.81 0.21
CA GLN A 472 12.67 11.39 -0.06
C GLN A 472 11.98 11.06 -1.37
N ALA A 473 12.32 9.90 -1.95
CA ALA A 473 11.69 9.43 -3.18
C ALA A 473 10.16 9.35 -3.04
N SER A 474 9.45 9.68 -4.11
CA SER A 474 8.01 9.43 -4.25
C SER A 474 7.78 7.98 -4.69
N TYR A 475 6.65 7.43 -4.28
CA TYR A 475 6.26 6.03 -4.55
C TYR A 475 4.86 5.96 -5.13
N VAL A 476 4.61 4.93 -5.92
CA VAL A 476 3.28 4.58 -6.42
C VAL A 476 2.54 3.67 -5.43
N ASP A 477 1.21 3.61 -5.54
CA ASP A 477 0.32 2.76 -4.73
C ASP A 477 0.22 1.28 -5.22
N TYR A 478 1.11 0.89 -6.14
CA TYR A 478 1.26 -0.47 -6.64
C TYR A 478 2.75 -0.81 -6.76
N TYR A 479 3.11 -2.09 -6.79
CA TYR A 479 4.50 -2.48 -7.02
C TYR A 479 4.96 -2.15 -8.45
N LEU A 480 5.91 -1.22 -8.57
CA LEU A 480 6.61 -0.88 -9.81
C LEU A 480 8.04 -1.44 -9.76
N GLY A 481 8.22 -2.61 -10.37
CA GLY A 481 9.46 -3.37 -10.34
C GLY A 481 9.42 -4.64 -11.18
N THR A 482 10.49 -5.42 -11.17
CA THR A 482 10.64 -6.67 -11.92
C THR A 482 9.58 -7.69 -11.50
N GLY A 483 8.80 -8.18 -12.47
CA GLY A 483 7.72 -9.13 -12.21
C GLY A 483 6.44 -8.48 -11.68
N MET A 484 6.31 -7.15 -11.78
CA MET A 484 5.04 -6.46 -11.56
C MET A 484 3.93 -6.97 -12.49
N THR A 485 2.68 -6.83 -12.04
CA THR A 485 1.51 -6.90 -12.91
C THR A 485 1.41 -5.62 -13.74
N PRO A 486 0.56 -5.57 -14.80
CA PRO A 486 0.25 -4.30 -15.42
C PRO A 486 -0.30 -3.31 -14.37
N PRO A 487 -0.01 -1.99 -14.47
CA PRO A 487 -0.50 -1.01 -13.53
C PRO A 487 -2.04 -1.02 -13.41
N PRO A 488 -2.59 -0.91 -12.18
CA PRO A 488 -4.02 -0.71 -12.00
C PRO A 488 -4.53 0.54 -12.72
N PRO A 489 -5.83 0.59 -13.10
CA PRO A 489 -6.42 1.78 -13.66
C PRO A 489 -6.39 2.91 -12.63
N SER A 490 -5.96 4.10 -13.04
CA SER A 490 -6.00 5.28 -12.17
C SER A 490 -7.47 5.62 -11.82
N PRO A 491 -7.76 6.04 -10.58
CA PRO A 491 -9.07 6.61 -10.23
C PRO A 491 -9.36 7.92 -10.98
N MET A 492 -8.31 8.61 -11.46
CA MET A 492 -8.37 9.88 -12.18
C MET A 492 -8.54 9.66 -13.70
N VAL A 493 -9.55 8.89 -14.09
CA VAL A 493 -9.91 8.68 -15.50
C VAL A 493 -10.97 9.67 -15.96
N ASP A 494 -10.73 10.28 -17.13
CA ASP A 494 -11.70 11.11 -17.84
C ASP A 494 -13.01 10.35 -18.06
N THR A 495 -14.12 10.99 -17.73
CA THR A 495 -15.48 10.47 -17.93
C THR A 495 -16.39 11.61 -18.39
N ASP A 496 -17.38 11.30 -19.25
CA ASP A 496 -18.37 12.30 -19.63
C ASP A 496 -19.37 12.54 -18.50
N LEU A 497 -19.74 11.47 -17.79
CA LEU A 497 -20.82 11.47 -16.82
C LEU A 497 -20.43 10.69 -15.56
N VAL A 498 -20.88 11.18 -14.40
CA VAL A 498 -20.77 10.50 -13.11
C VAL A 498 -22.16 10.15 -12.60
N TRP A 499 -22.33 8.92 -12.10
CA TRP A 499 -23.58 8.48 -11.51
C TRP A 499 -23.83 9.23 -10.22
N ARG A 500 -25.01 9.84 -10.11
CA ARG A 500 -25.43 10.54 -8.90
C ARG A 500 -26.41 9.69 -8.08
N GLY A 501 -27.52 9.28 -8.69
CA GLY A 501 -28.69 8.72 -8.00
C GLY A 501 -29.39 9.71 -7.04
N GLY A 502 -30.36 9.23 -6.26
CA GLY A 502 -31.14 10.04 -5.31
C GLY A 502 -32.65 9.73 -5.26
N THR A 503 -33.33 10.30 -4.25
CA THR A 503 -34.75 10.06 -3.94
C THR A 503 -35.68 10.35 -5.14
N GLY A 504 -36.04 9.28 -5.86
CA GLY A 504 -37.05 9.30 -6.94
C GLY A 504 -36.53 9.01 -8.34
N THR A 505 -35.21 8.98 -8.58
CA THR A 505 -34.63 8.66 -9.90
C THR A 505 -33.52 7.63 -9.75
N THR A 506 -33.90 6.35 -9.90
CA THR A 506 -32.98 5.20 -9.89
C THR A 506 -32.76 4.61 -11.28
N THR A 507 -33.38 5.21 -12.30
CA THR A 507 -33.38 4.70 -13.66
C THR A 507 -32.18 5.21 -14.44
N TRP A 508 -31.48 4.29 -15.10
CA TRP A 508 -30.57 4.59 -16.19
C TRP A 508 -31.30 4.32 -17.50
N ASP A 509 -31.61 5.39 -18.22
CA ASP A 509 -32.27 5.39 -19.52
C ASP A 509 -31.55 6.36 -20.48
N ASN A 510 -31.93 6.34 -21.76
CA ASN A 510 -31.35 7.19 -22.80
C ASN A 510 -32.20 8.46 -22.99
N GLY A 511 -31.70 9.59 -22.48
CA GLY A 511 -32.24 10.93 -22.72
C GLY A 511 -33.48 11.32 -21.91
N VAL A 512 -33.88 10.57 -20.87
CA VAL A 512 -35.13 10.83 -20.13
C VAL A 512 -34.86 11.28 -18.69
N SER A 513 -34.17 10.46 -17.90
CA SER A 513 -33.95 10.71 -16.48
C SER A 513 -32.64 11.47 -16.23
N SER A 514 -32.72 12.54 -15.43
CA SER A 514 -31.55 13.32 -15.02
C SER A 514 -30.77 12.67 -13.86
N SER A 515 -30.41 11.40 -14.03
CA SER A 515 -29.77 10.55 -13.00
C SER A 515 -28.24 10.72 -12.93
N TRP A 516 -27.67 11.51 -13.84
CA TRP A 516 -26.23 11.69 -14.03
C TRP A 516 -25.80 13.13 -13.74
N THR A 517 -24.51 13.34 -13.52
CA THR A 517 -23.90 14.67 -13.52
C THR A 517 -22.83 14.78 -14.60
N ALA A 518 -22.73 15.96 -15.22
CA ALA A 518 -21.60 16.39 -16.05
C ALA A 518 -21.04 17.66 -15.42
N ASN A 519 -19.76 17.67 -15.06
CA ASN A 519 -19.11 18.81 -14.38
C ASN A 519 -19.92 19.31 -13.16
N GLY A 520 -20.45 18.37 -12.36
CA GLY A 520 -21.26 18.67 -11.16
C GLY A 520 -22.72 19.06 -11.43
N ALA A 521 -23.11 19.34 -12.68
CA ALA A 521 -24.49 19.69 -13.04
C ALA A 521 -25.31 18.45 -13.43
N ASN A 522 -26.55 18.35 -12.93
CA ASN A 522 -27.45 17.25 -13.28
C ASN A 522 -27.76 17.24 -14.79
N THR A 523 -27.75 16.06 -15.39
CA THR A 523 -28.01 15.86 -16.82
C THR A 523 -28.53 14.45 -17.09
N THR A 524 -29.02 14.25 -18.31
CA THR A 524 -29.45 12.94 -18.83
C THR A 524 -28.30 12.20 -19.49
N TYR A 525 -28.34 10.87 -19.46
CA TYR A 525 -27.44 10.03 -20.25
C TYR A 525 -27.83 10.02 -21.74
N SER A 526 -26.84 9.83 -22.61
CA SER A 526 -27.04 9.47 -24.02
C SER A 526 -26.03 8.41 -24.46
N ASP A 527 -26.42 7.59 -25.42
CA ASP A 527 -25.54 6.54 -25.97
C ASP A 527 -24.21 7.13 -26.49
N GLY A 528 -23.14 6.35 -26.36
CA GLY A 528 -21.77 6.77 -26.71
C GLY A 528 -21.05 7.61 -25.65
N LYS A 529 -21.66 7.88 -24.49
CA LYS A 529 -21.00 8.52 -23.35
C LYS A 529 -20.19 7.54 -22.51
N ALA A 530 -19.02 7.98 -22.03
CA ALA A 530 -18.27 7.32 -20.97
C ALA A 530 -18.91 7.67 -19.62
N VAL A 531 -19.14 6.67 -18.77
CA VAL A 531 -19.84 6.83 -17.51
C VAL A 531 -19.05 6.24 -16.35
N ARG A 532 -19.15 6.87 -15.16
CA ARG A 532 -18.43 6.45 -13.95
C ARG A 532 -19.33 6.37 -12.73
N PHE A 533 -19.10 5.37 -11.89
CA PHE A 533 -19.59 5.29 -10.51
C PHE A 533 -18.38 5.46 -9.60
N ASP A 534 -18.30 6.56 -8.86
CA ASP A 534 -17.21 6.85 -7.93
C ASP A 534 -17.70 6.87 -6.47
N ILE A 535 -16.87 7.31 -5.52
CA ILE A 535 -17.23 7.41 -4.10
C ILE A 535 -18.47 8.26 -3.83
N GLY A 536 -18.81 9.20 -4.72
CA GLY A 536 -20.01 10.03 -4.64
C GLY A 536 -21.29 9.32 -5.10
N ALA A 537 -21.18 8.19 -5.80
CA ALA A 537 -22.33 7.44 -6.33
C ALA A 537 -23.29 6.99 -5.23
N ASP A 538 -24.58 7.31 -5.39
CA ASP A 538 -25.65 6.77 -4.54
C ASP A 538 -25.72 5.24 -4.72
N ALA A 539 -25.62 4.55 -3.58
CA ALA A 539 -25.63 3.10 -3.45
C ALA A 539 -26.85 2.59 -2.65
N THR A 540 -27.75 3.48 -2.24
CA THR A 540 -28.87 3.13 -1.35
C THR A 540 -29.98 2.36 -2.07
N THR A 541 -30.03 2.43 -3.40
CA THR A 541 -31.01 1.74 -4.24
C THR A 541 -30.38 1.19 -5.51
N PRO A 542 -30.88 0.07 -6.08
CA PRO A 542 -30.40 -0.44 -7.35
C PRO A 542 -30.63 0.52 -8.52
N VAL A 543 -29.65 0.61 -9.43
CA VAL A 543 -29.76 1.33 -10.71
C VAL A 543 -30.52 0.47 -11.71
N VAL A 544 -31.75 0.85 -12.02
CA VAL A 544 -32.61 0.10 -12.95
C VAL A 544 -32.32 0.52 -14.38
N LEU A 545 -31.83 -0.40 -15.21
CA LEU A 545 -31.70 -0.16 -16.64
C LEU A 545 -33.08 -0.16 -17.31
N SER A 546 -33.37 0.86 -18.10
CA SER A 546 -34.57 0.93 -18.93
C SER A 546 -34.19 0.82 -20.40
N GLY A 547 -34.46 -0.34 -21.00
CA GLY A 547 -34.16 -0.60 -22.41
C GLY A 547 -32.68 -0.91 -22.68
N THR A 548 -32.32 -0.84 -23.95
CA THR A 548 -30.96 -1.14 -24.43
C THR A 548 -30.12 0.13 -24.49
N LEU A 549 -28.98 0.12 -23.82
CA LEU A 549 -28.07 1.27 -23.69
C LEU A 549 -26.68 0.90 -24.21
N SER A 550 -26.01 1.84 -24.87
CA SER A 550 -24.70 1.63 -25.50
C SER A 550 -23.67 2.69 -25.07
N PRO A 551 -23.26 2.71 -23.79
CA PRO A 551 -22.20 3.62 -23.33
C PRO A 551 -20.87 3.25 -23.99
N LYS A 552 -19.98 4.22 -24.09
CA LYS A 552 -18.64 4.02 -24.63
C LYS A 552 -17.76 3.24 -23.65
N ASP A 553 -17.81 3.63 -22.38
CA ASP A 553 -17.06 3.02 -21.28
C ASP A 553 -17.94 3.07 -20.01
N LEU A 554 -17.82 2.06 -19.15
CA LEU A 554 -18.40 2.01 -17.81
C LEU A 554 -17.28 1.72 -16.80
N THR A 555 -16.98 2.69 -15.95
CA THR A 555 -16.03 2.53 -14.85
C THR A 555 -16.77 2.53 -13.52
N VAL A 556 -16.58 1.51 -12.69
CA VAL A 556 -17.03 1.49 -11.30
C VAL A 556 -15.80 1.49 -10.42
N PHE A 557 -15.50 2.64 -9.82
CA PHE A 557 -14.39 2.88 -8.90
C PHE A 557 -14.95 3.42 -7.58
N SER A 558 -15.61 2.57 -6.81
CA SER A 558 -16.37 2.96 -5.63
C SER A 558 -16.01 2.06 -4.45
N PRO A 559 -15.82 2.61 -3.24
CA PRO A 559 -15.72 1.81 -2.02
C PRO A 559 -17.07 1.26 -1.58
N LYS A 560 -18.18 1.81 -2.09
CA LYS A 560 -19.56 1.35 -1.83
C LYS A 560 -19.96 0.27 -2.83
N ASP A 561 -20.72 -0.71 -2.35
CA ASP A 561 -21.35 -1.72 -3.21
C ASP A 561 -22.42 -1.08 -4.11
N GLN A 562 -22.29 -1.26 -5.42
CA GLN A 562 -23.21 -0.78 -6.45
C GLN A 562 -24.02 -1.94 -7.01
N THR A 563 -25.30 -1.70 -7.34
CA THR A 563 -26.14 -2.69 -8.01
C THR A 563 -26.75 -2.08 -9.27
N ILE A 564 -26.54 -2.73 -10.42
CA ILE A 564 -27.20 -2.42 -11.68
C ILE A 564 -28.18 -3.55 -11.98
N ASP A 565 -29.47 -3.22 -11.97
CA ASP A 565 -30.56 -4.14 -12.30
C ASP A 565 -30.87 -4.10 -13.80
N GLY A 566 -30.46 -5.15 -14.51
CA GLY A 566 -30.73 -5.36 -15.93
C GLY A 566 -32.01 -6.15 -16.23
N THR A 567 -32.94 -6.30 -15.27
CA THR A 567 -34.20 -7.04 -15.52
C THR A 567 -35.04 -6.43 -16.64
N LEU A 568 -35.01 -5.10 -16.80
CA LEU A 568 -35.79 -4.35 -17.80
C LEU A 568 -34.93 -3.76 -18.93
N GLY A 569 -33.63 -4.05 -18.96
CA GLY A 569 -32.70 -3.40 -19.88
C GLY A 569 -31.40 -4.18 -20.08
N SER A 570 -30.56 -3.67 -20.98
CA SER A 570 -29.30 -4.33 -21.34
C SER A 570 -28.23 -3.30 -21.70
N LEU A 571 -26.99 -3.62 -21.34
CA LEU A 571 -25.81 -2.87 -21.78
C LEU A 571 -25.23 -3.59 -23.01
N VAL A 572 -25.01 -2.86 -24.11
CA VAL A 572 -24.60 -3.42 -25.41
C VAL A 572 -23.51 -2.57 -26.08
N GLY A 573 -23.11 -2.97 -27.29
CA GLY A 573 -22.15 -2.22 -28.10
C GLY A 573 -20.70 -2.55 -27.76
N THR A 574 -19.78 -1.65 -28.06
CA THR A 574 -18.33 -1.86 -27.84
C THR A 574 -17.85 -1.43 -26.45
N MET A 575 -18.77 -1.22 -25.51
CA MET A 575 -18.48 -0.74 -24.15
C MET A 575 -17.39 -1.57 -23.47
N LYS A 576 -16.40 -0.92 -22.85
CA LYS A 576 -15.51 -1.55 -21.88
C LYS A 576 -16.08 -1.38 -20.46
N LEU A 577 -15.92 -2.41 -19.63
CA LEU A 577 -16.27 -2.36 -18.21
C LEU A 577 -14.99 -2.46 -17.37
N VAL A 578 -14.73 -1.45 -16.54
CA VAL A 578 -13.65 -1.48 -15.54
C VAL A 578 -14.28 -1.47 -14.15
N LYS A 579 -13.93 -2.46 -13.32
CA LYS A 579 -14.30 -2.53 -11.91
C LYS A 579 -13.05 -2.41 -11.03
N SER A 580 -13.00 -1.37 -10.21
CA SER A 580 -11.94 -1.05 -9.25
C SER A 580 -12.54 -0.47 -7.96
N GLY A 581 -11.72 -0.22 -6.95
CA GLY A 581 -12.13 0.13 -5.59
C GLY A 581 -12.76 -1.01 -4.81
N LYS A 582 -12.71 -0.94 -3.49
CA LYS A 582 -13.09 -1.99 -2.53
C LYS A 582 -14.53 -2.51 -2.66
N GLY A 583 -15.48 -1.66 -3.04
CA GLY A 583 -16.90 -2.01 -3.17
C GLY A 583 -17.15 -3.02 -4.29
N SER A 584 -18.27 -3.72 -4.26
CA SER A 584 -18.68 -4.69 -5.29
C SER A 584 -19.61 -4.05 -6.31
N LEU A 585 -19.61 -4.54 -7.55
CA LEU A 585 -20.66 -4.28 -8.55
C LEU A 585 -21.49 -5.54 -8.71
N THR A 586 -22.77 -5.48 -8.36
CA THR A 586 -23.75 -6.52 -8.71
C THR A 586 -24.43 -6.16 -10.02
N LEU A 587 -24.40 -7.07 -11.00
CA LEU A 587 -25.02 -6.89 -12.31
C LEU A 587 -26.00 -8.04 -12.56
N SER A 588 -27.29 -7.72 -12.74
CA SER A 588 -28.34 -8.70 -13.08
C SER A 588 -28.81 -8.53 -14.53
N GLY A 589 -29.51 -9.52 -15.07
CA GLY A 589 -30.04 -9.46 -16.44
C GLY A 589 -29.04 -9.92 -17.50
N SER A 590 -29.32 -9.66 -18.78
CA SER A 590 -28.49 -10.13 -19.89
C SER A 590 -27.86 -8.96 -20.63
N HIS A 591 -26.54 -8.97 -20.76
CA HIS A 591 -25.75 -7.92 -21.39
C HIS A 591 -24.93 -8.47 -22.56
N ALA A 592 -24.83 -7.70 -23.63
CA ALA A 592 -24.25 -8.13 -24.90
C ALA A 592 -23.16 -7.20 -25.45
N PHE A 593 -22.59 -6.36 -24.58
CA PHE A 593 -21.42 -5.57 -24.97
C PHE A 593 -20.21 -6.48 -25.24
N THR A 594 -19.39 -6.07 -26.20
CA THR A 594 -18.26 -6.85 -26.73
C THR A 594 -16.90 -6.34 -26.25
N GLY A 595 -16.84 -5.14 -25.69
CA GLY A 595 -15.61 -4.61 -25.11
C GLY A 595 -15.22 -5.38 -23.86
N THR A 596 -13.94 -5.33 -23.51
CA THR A 596 -13.35 -6.11 -22.41
C THR A 596 -13.94 -5.70 -21.05
N THR A 597 -14.14 -6.68 -20.17
CA THR A 597 -14.38 -6.46 -18.74
C THR A 597 -13.12 -6.73 -17.94
N THR A 598 -12.63 -5.76 -17.18
CA THR A 598 -11.47 -5.92 -16.30
C THR A 598 -11.84 -5.59 -14.85
N ILE A 599 -11.46 -6.47 -13.93
CA ILE A 599 -11.65 -6.29 -12.49
C ILE A 599 -10.26 -6.17 -11.85
N TRP A 600 -10.08 -5.17 -10.99
CA TRP A 600 -8.81 -4.85 -10.33
C TRP A 600 -8.92 -4.82 -8.81
N ASP A 601 -10.07 -4.39 -8.29
CA ASP A 601 -10.40 -4.43 -6.87
C ASP A 601 -11.92 -4.56 -6.67
N GLY A 602 -12.33 -5.02 -5.50
CA GLY A 602 -13.70 -5.40 -5.18
C GLY A 602 -14.20 -6.55 -6.04
N ALA A 603 -15.51 -6.74 -6.09
CA ALA A 603 -16.12 -7.82 -6.87
C ALA A 603 -16.92 -7.34 -8.07
N LEU A 604 -16.98 -8.15 -9.13
CA LEU A 604 -18.11 -8.17 -10.06
C LEU A 604 -18.97 -9.41 -9.76
N ILE A 605 -20.15 -9.20 -9.16
CA ILE A 605 -21.13 -10.24 -8.87
C ILE A 605 -22.15 -10.29 -10.00
N LEU A 606 -22.10 -11.32 -10.84
CA LEU A 606 -22.99 -11.48 -11.98
C LEU A 606 -24.17 -12.41 -11.63
N ASN A 607 -25.38 -11.86 -11.55
CA ASN A 607 -26.64 -12.60 -11.37
C ASN A 607 -27.46 -12.57 -12.67
N GLY A 608 -26.83 -12.98 -13.75
CA GLY A 608 -27.32 -12.76 -15.10
C GLY A 608 -26.43 -13.39 -16.16
N THR A 609 -26.27 -12.75 -17.31
CA THR A 609 -25.38 -13.23 -18.39
C THR A 609 -24.58 -12.08 -19.00
N LEU A 610 -23.26 -12.25 -19.09
CA LEU A 610 -22.39 -11.47 -19.97
C LEU A 610 -22.09 -12.31 -21.21
N SER A 611 -22.83 -12.06 -22.30
CA SER A 611 -22.83 -12.95 -23.47
C SER A 611 -21.59 -12.80 -24.37
N SER A 612 -21.01 -11.60 -24.44
CA SER A 612 -20.06 -11.24 -25.50
C SER A 612 -18.77 -10.57 -25.01
N SER A 613 -18.64 -10.28 -23.70
CA SER A 613 -17.47 -9.61 -23.14
C SER A 613 -16.46 -10.61 -22.56
N PRO A 614 -15.19 -10.63 -23.04
CA PRO A 614 -14.13 -11.36 -22.38
C PRO A 614 -13.75 -10.70 -21.04
N VAL A 615 -13.39 -11.52 -20.04
CA VAL A 615 -13.15 -11.05 -18.67
C VAL A 615 -11.71 -11.31 -18.25
N THR A 616 -11.06 -10.31 -17.66
CA THR A 616 -9.78 -10.45 -16.96
C THR A 616 -9.90 -9.95 -15.53
N VAL A 617 -9.38 -10.73 -14.58
CA VAL A 617 -9.42 -10.41 -13.15
C VAL A 617 -7.99 -10.29 -12.64
N TRP A 618 -7.64 -9.15 -12.08
CA TRP A 618 -6.40 -8.89 -11.35
C TRP A 618 -6.74 -8.67 -9.88
N GLY A 619 -5.86 -9.08 -8.96
CA GLY A 619 -6.11 -8.88 -7.53
C GLY A 619 -5.88 -7.44 -7.04
N GLY A 620 -5.03 -6.68 -7.73
CA GLY A 620 -4.58 -5.35 -7.28
C GLY A 620 -3.66 -5.41 -6.06
N THR A 621 -3.29 -4.25 -5.53
CA THR A 621 -2.42 -4.08 -4.35
C THR A 621 -3.01 -4.76 -3.11
N TYR A 622 -4.32 -4.64 -2.92
CA TYR A 622 -5.06 -5.21 -1.78
C TYR A 622 -5.53 -6.66 -2.00
N GLY A 623 -5.03 -7.32 -3.06
CA GLY A 623 -5.55 -8.57 -3.63
C GLY A 623 -5.30 -9.86 -2.85
N GLY A 624 -6.36 -10.62 -2.62
CA GLY A 624 -6.33 -12.00 -2.14
C GLY A 624 -7.73 -12.63 -1.97
N PRO A 625 -7.79 -13.92 -1.59
CA PRO A 625 -9.06 -14.63 -1.41
C PRO A 625 -9.82 -14.13 -0.18
N ALA A 626 -11.08 -13.73 -0.36
CA ALA A 626 -11.95 -13.29 0.73
C ALA A 626 -12.18 -14.34 1.84
N ALA A 627 -12.07 -15.63 1.50
CA ALA A 627 -12.07 -16.71 2.48
C ALA A 627 -10.91 -16.62 3.50
N ALA A 628 -9.80 -15.98 3.14
CA ALA A 628 -8.67 -15.69 4.02
C ALA A 628 -8.75 -14.29 4.66
N GLY A 629 -9.89 -13.59 4.54
CA GLY A 629 -10.07 -12.23 5.06
C GLY A 629 -9.45 -11.12 4.20
N LEU A 630 -9.03 -11.44 2.97
CA LEU A 630 -8.39 -10.51 2.05
C LEU A 630 -9.40 -9.88 1.08
N THR A 631 -9.07 -8.73 0.49
CA THR A 631 -9.92 -8.04 -0.50
C THR A 631 -9.27 -8.05 -1.89
N GLY A 632 -9.66 -7.22 -2.85
CA GLY A 632 -9.14 -7.31 -4.22
C GLY A 632 -10.11 -7.81 -5.28
N GLY A 633 -9.62 -7.77 -6.51
CA GLY A 633 -10.42 -8.04 -7.70
C GLY A 633 -10.88 -9.49 -7.81
N ARG A 634 -12.19 -9.67 -7.90
CA ARG A 634 -12.83 -10.98 -7.99
C ARG A 634 -14.08 -10.96 -8.86
N ILE A 635 -14.42 -12.12 -9.42
CA ILE A 635 -15.75 -12.36 -10.00
C ILE A 635 -16.54 -13.36 -9.15
N GLY A 636 -17.85 -13.16 -9.12
CA GLY A 636 -18.78 -14.04 -8.44
C GLY A 636 -20.17 -13.99 -9.06
N GLY A 637 -21.14 -14.45 -8.30
CA GLY A 637 -22.55 -14.56 -8.65
C GLY A 637 -22.95 -15.99 -9.01
N THR A 638 -24.20 -16.12 -9.46
CA THR A 638 -24.77 -17.40 -9.97
C THR A 638 -25.00 -17.37 -11.48
N GLY A 639 -24.53 -16.32 -12.14
CA GLY A 639 -24.72 -16.06 -13.56
C GLY A 639 -23.74 -16.80 -14.49
N THR A 640 -23.76 -16.37 -15.75
CA THR A 640 -22.95 -16.93 -16.84
C THR A 640 -22.05 -15.88 -17.48
N PHE A 641 -20.74 -16.09 -17.44
CA PHE A 641 -19.77 -15.39 -18.28
C PHE A 641 -19.55 -16.21 -19.55
N SER A 642 -20.13 -15.82 -20.68
CA SER A 642 -20.14 -16.65 -21.90
C SER A 642 -18.84 -16.63 -22.70
N GLN A 643 -17.97 -15.65 -22.48
CA GLN A 643 -16.65 -15.57 -23.10
C GLN A 643 -15.55 -16.07 -22.17
N ALA A 644 -14.32 -16.12 -22.68
CA ALA A 644 -13.17 -16.57 -21.91
C ALA A 644 -12.93 -15.69 -20.67
N VAL A 645 -12.59 -16.35 -19.55
CA VAL A 645 -12.21 -15.71 -18.29
C VAL A 645 -10.74 -15.99 -18.00
N THR A 646 -9.98 -14.95 -17.70
CA THR A 646 -8.58 -15.03 -17.28
C THR A 646 -8.42 -14.46 -15.87
N LEU A 647 -7.86 -15.25 -14.96
CA LEU A 647 -7.38 -14.76 -13.67
C LEU A 647 -5.88 -14.49 -13.80
N GLY A 648 -5.51 -13.22 -13.70
CA GLY A 648 -4.14 -12.78 -13.50
C GLY A 648 -3.70 -12.96 -12.06
N TYR A 649 -2.51 -12.46 -11.75
CA TYR A 649 -1.93 -12.52 -10.41
C TYR A 649 -2.92 -11.97 -9.35
N ARG A 650 -3.14 -12.74 -8.27
CA ARG A 650 -4.10 -12.49 -7.17
C ARG A 650 -5.57 -12.33 -7.56
N GLY A 651 -5.92 -12.43 -8.84
CA GLY A 651 -7.32 -12.43 -9.26
C GLY A 651 -8.05 -13.64 -8.71
N ALA A 652 -9.31 -13.45 -8.30
CA ALA A 652 -10.09 -14.51 -7.66
C ALA A 652 -11.43 -14.82 -8.32
N ILE A 653 -11.91 -16.05 -8.13
CA ILE A 653 -13.32 -16.42 -8.32
C ILE A 653 -13.90 -16.81 -6.96
N THR A 654 -15.06 -16.24 -6.64
CA THR A 654 -15.84 -16.47 -5.41
C THR A 654 -17.31 -16.67 -5.82
N PRO A 655 -17.77 -17.90 -6.11
CA PRO A 655 -19.14 -18.16 -6.55
C PRO A 655 -20.20 -17.65 -5.56
N GLY A 656 -21.44 -17.51 -6.02
CA GLY A 656 -22.49 -16.90 -5.19
C GLY A 656 -22.22 -15.42 -4.91
N ALA A 657 -22.73 -14.87 -3.81
CA ALA A 657 -22.55 -13.44 -3.50
C ALA A 657 -21.14 -13.11 -2.94
N GLY A 658 -20.10 -13.89 -3.29
CA GLY A 658 -18.75 -13.77 -2.75
C GLY A 658 -18.44 -14.90 -1.78
N MET A 659 -18.45 -14.62 -0.48
CA MET A 659 -18.22 -15.62 0.57
C MET A 659 -19.36 -15.60 1.59
N GLY A 660 -19.65 -16.75 2.20
CA GLY A 660 -20.80 -16.95 3.11
C GLY A 660 -22.10 -17.36 2.42
N ASN A 661 -22.14 -17.52 1.09
CA ASN A 661 -23.35 -17.86 0.35
C ASN A 661 -23.01 -18.79 -0.82
N ALA A 662 -23.34 -20.08 -0.68
CA ALA A 662 -23.05 -21.04 -1.73
C ALA A 662 -23.82 -20.75 -3.04
N GLY A 663 -23.15 -20.90 -4.18
CA GLY A 663 -23.69 -20.71 -5.51
C GLY A 663 -22.88 -21.44 -6.59
N THR A 664 -23.50 -21.63 -7.76
CA THR A 664 -22.80 -22.14 -8.94
C THR A 664 -22.56 -21.00 -9.92
N LEU A 665 -21.29 -20.69 -10.21
CA LEU A 665 -20.92 -19.74 -11.25
C LEU A 665 -20.61 -20.48 -12.55
N THR A 666 -21.18 -20.02 -13.67
CA THR A 666 -20.99 -20.64 -14.98
C THR A 666 -20.04 -19.83 -15.85
N LEU A 667 -19.03 -20.48 -16.41
CA LEU A 667 -18.12 -19.93 -17.42
C LEU A 667 -18.42 -20.65 -18.74
N GLY A 668 -19.06 -19.98 -19.69
CA GLY A 668 -19.57 -20.56 -20.94
C GLY A 668 -18.52 -20.89 -21.99
N ASN A 669 -17.26 -20.53 -21.75
CA ASN A 669 -16.11 -20.85 -22.59
C ASN A 669 -15.00 -21.46 -21.72
N GLY A 670 -13.75 -21.00 -21.82
CA GLY A 670 -12.64 -21.48 -21.00
C GLY A 670 -12.30 -20.61 -19.79
N LEU A 671 -11.61 -21.22 -18.82
CA LEU A 671 -10.96 -20.55 -17.69
C LEU A 671 -9.44 -20.69 -17.82
N THR A 672 -8.73 -19.58 -17.76
CA THR A 672 -7.26 -19.54 -17.57
C THR A 672 -6.95 -18.96 -16.21
N ALA A 673 -6.43 -19.76 -15.29
CA ALA A 673 -5.98 -19.31 -13.97
C ALA A 673 -4.45 -19.34 -13.92
N GLN A 674 -3.84 -18.17 -13.74
CA GLN A 674 -2.39 -17.99 -13.75
C GLN A 674 -1.79 -18.13 -12.35
N ASP A 675 -0.46 -18.10 -12.28
CA ASP A 675 0.28 -18.18 -11.02
C ASP A 675 -0.18 -17.09 -10.04
N GLY A 676 -0.34 -17.45 -8.77
CA GLY A 676 -0.81 -16.55 -7.71
C GLY A 676 -2.29 -16.17 -7.76
N SER A 677 -3.08 -16.65 -8.72
CA SER A 677 -4.55 -16.49 -8.72
C SER A 677 -5.22 -17.44 -7.73
N SER A 678 -6.50 -17.22 -7.42
CA SER A 678 -7.22 -18.07 -6.46
C SER A 678 -8.67 -18.41 -6.84
N LEU A 679 -9.14 -19.55 -6.34
CA LEU A 679 -10.50 -20.06 -6.46
C LEU A 679 -10.99 -20.32 -5.05
N ALA A 680 -11.96 -19.53 -4.58
CA ALA A 680 -12.48 -19.63 -3.23
C ALA A 680 -13.88 -20.26 -3.24
N PHE A 681 -14.13 -21.16 -2.29
CA PHE A 681 -15.36 -21.94 -2.21
C PHE A 681 -15.92 -21.96 -0.80
N ASP A 682 -17.21 -21.67 -0.69
CA ASP A 682 -18.07 -21.99 0.44
C ASP A 682 -18.53 -23.45 0.37
N LEU A 683 -18.05 -24.29 1.29
CA LEU A 683 -18.55 -25.65 1.44
C LEU A 683 -19.53 -25.75 2.61
N SER A 684 -20.73 -26.25 2.31
CA SER A 684 -21.76 -26.54 3.31
C SER A 684 -21.65 -27.97 3.84
N ASN A 685 -22.47 -28.32 4.84
CA ASN A 685 -22.61 -29.69 5.33
C ASN A 685 -23.24 -30.68 4.33
N ASN A 686 -23.70 -30.20 3.17
CA ASN A 686 -24.22 -31.00 2.07
C ASN A 686 -23.46 -30.63 0.78
N PRO A 687 -22.65 -31.54 0.21
CA PRO A 687 -21.87 -31.24 -1.00
C PRO A 687 -22.69 -30.72 -2.20
N ALA A 688 -23.99 -31.06 -2.29
CA ALA A 688 -24.87 -30.61 -3.37
C ALA A 688 -25.27 -29.12 -3.26
N THR A 689 -25.11 -28.52 -2.08
CA THR A 689 -25.44 -27.12 -1.79
C THR A 689 -24.19 -26.28 -1.50
N SER A 690 -23.02 -26.77 -1.94
CA SER A 690 -21.76 -26.04 -1.85
C SER A 690 -21.46 -25.27 -3.13
N ASP A 691 -20.48 -24.36 -3.05
CA ASP A 691 -20.00 -23.65 -4.23
C ASP A 691 -19.51 -24.58 -5.34
N ARG A 692 -19.72 -24.14 -6.57
CA ARG A 692 -19.16 -24.78 -7.76
C ARG A 692 -18.83 -23.77 -8.86
N ILE A 693 -17.77 -24.03 -9.59
CA ILE A 693 -17.46 -23.36 -10.86
C ILE A 693 -17.72 -24.35 -12.01
N ALA A 694 -18.59 -23.98 -12.94
CA ALA A 694 -18.95 -24.80 -14.10
C ALA A 694 -18.38 -24.20 -15.39
N VAL A 695 -17.32 -24.78 -15.93
CA VAL A 695 -16.64 -24.34 -17.15
C VAL A 695 -17.14 -25.15 -18.36
N SER A 696 -17.60 -24.47 -19.42
CA SER A 696 -18.03 -25.07 -20.69
C SER A 696 -16.95 -24.91 -21.76
N GLY A 697 -15.75 -25.36 -21.45
CA GLY A 697 -14.57 -25.23 -22.31
C GLY A 697 -13.31 -25.74 -21.63
N ASN A 698 -12.16 -25.25 -22.09
CA ASN A 698 -10.87 -25.65 -21.54
C ASN A 698 -10.64 -25.05 -20.15
N LEU A 699 -9.97 -25.81 -19.28
CA LEU A 699 -9.42 -25.32 -18.03
C LEU A 699 -7.89 -25.31 -18.16
N SER A 700 -7.28 -24.13 -18.08
CA SER A 700 -5.84 -23.96 -18.09
C SER A 700 -5.37 -23.40 -16.76
N VAL A 701 -4.52 -24.14 -16.05
CA VAL A 701 -3.87 -23.69 -14.82
C VAL A 701 -2.35 -23.69 -14.99
N SER A 702 -1.70 -22.60 -14.58
CA SER A 702 -0.24 -22.44 -14.65
C SER A 702 0.31 -21.90 -13.33
N GLY A 703 1.52 -22.29 -12.95
CA GLY A 703 2.09 -21.94 -11.65
C GLY A 703 1.33 -22.58 -10.49
N LYS A 704 1.17 -21.84 -9.40
CA LYS A 704 0.41 -22.16 -8.20
C LYS A 704 -0.87 -21.34 -8.14
N VAL A 705 -2.00 -22.02 -8.28
CA VAL A 705 -3.36 -21.47 -8.13
C VAL A 705 -3.88 -21.89 -6.75
N GLY A 706 -4.28 -20.93 -5.93
CA GLY A 706 -4.86 -21.21 -4.61
C GLY A 706 -6.28 -21.77 -4.72
N ILE A 707 -6.58 -22.86 -4.02
CA ILE A 707 -7.94 -23.27 -3.70
C ILE A 707 -8.16 -22.94 -2.22
N VAL A 708 -9.08 -22.04 -1.92
CA VAL A 708 -9.34 -21.61 -0.53
C VAL A 708 -10.75 -21.97 -0.13
N ILE A 709 -10.86 -22.77 0.93
CA ILE A 709 -12.13 -23.30 1.37
C ILE A 709 -12.59 -22.59 2.65
N LYS A 710 -13.83 -22.10 2.63
CA LYS A 710 -14.56 -21.63 3.81
C LYS A 710 -15.65 -22.63 4.16
N ALA A 711 -15.75 -23.01 5.43
CA ALA A 711 -16.87 -23.81 5.92
C ALA A 711 -18.07 -22.90 6.24
N LEU A 712 -19.22 -23.14 5.61
CA LEU A 712 -20.45 -22.39 5.92
C LEU A 712 -21.05 -22.74 7.28
N ASN A 713 -20.78 -23.95 7.77
CA ASN A 713 -21.36 -24.49 9.00
C ASN A 713 -20.30 -24.74 10.09
N GLY A 714 -19.19 -24.00 10.06
CA GLY A 714 -18.10 -24.09 11.03
C GLY A 714 -17.14 -25.27 10.83
N SER A 715 -17.57 -26.34 10.17
CA SER A 715 -16.73 -27.47 9.75
C SER A 715 -17.12 -28.01 8.38
N ILE A 716 -16.26 -28.84 7.79
CA ILE A 716 -16.50 -29.51 6.51
C ILE A 716 -16.65 -31.01 6.78
N PRO A 717 -17.89 -31.55 6.74
CA PRO A 717 -18.12 -32.97 6.98
C PRO A 717 -17.46 -33.88 5.93
N ALA A 718 -17.28 -35.14 6.29
CA ALA A 718 -16.83 -36.18 5.36
C ALA A 718 -17.75 -36.25 4.13
N GLY A 719 -17.14 -36.33 2.95
CA GLY A 719 -17.86 -36.27 1.68
C GLY A 719 -16.95 -35.90 0.53
N SER A 720 -17.49 -35.99 -0.69
CA SER A 720 -16.82 -35.53 -1.90
C SER A 720 -17.50 -34.27 -2.43
N TYR A 721 -16.75 -33.19 -2.52
CA TYR A 721 -17.20 -31.87 -2.93
C TYR A 721 -16.63 -31.59 -4.32
N THR A 722 -17.51 -31.49 -5.33
CA THR A 722 -17.09 -31.13 -6.69
C THR A 722 -16.92 -29.62 -6.77
N LEU A 723 -15.67 -29.16 -6.80
CA LEU A 723 -15.33 -27.74 -6.79
C LEU A 723 -15.45 -27.15 -8.20
N LEU A 724 -14.89 -27.84 -9.19
CA LEU A 724 -14.93 -27.41 -10.59
C LEU A 724 -15.39 -28.54 -11.51
N THR A 725 -16.07 -28.17 -12.58
CA THR A 725 -16.25 -29.03 -13.77
C THR A 725 -15.82 -28.31 -15.03
N TYR A 726 -15.32 -29.05 -16.01
CA TYR A 726 -14.92 -28.52 -17.31
C TYR A 726 -15.27 -29.52 -18.44
N THR A 727 -15.64 -29.04 -19.62
CA THR A 727 -16.03 -29.90 -20.75
C THR A 727 -14.93 -30.07 -21.81
N GLY A 728 -13.93 -29.18 -21.82
CA GLY A 728 -12.81 -29.20 -22.74
C GLY A 728 -11.57 -29.89 -22.18
N ALA A 729 -10.40 -29.49 -22.69
CA ALA A 729 -9.11 -30.01 -22.22
C ALA A 729 -8.66 -29.34 -20.92
N LEU A 730 -7.96 -30.12 -20.08
CA LEU A 730 -7.19 -29.62 -18.94
C LEU A 730 -5.74 -29.38 -19.36
N THR A 731 -5.20 -28.20 -19.08
CA THR A 731 -3.76 -27.91 -19.07
C THR A 731 -3.32 -27.65 -17.64
N GLY A 732 -2.29 -28.36 -17.17
CA GLY A 732 -1.86 -28.40 -15.76
C GLY A 732 -2.34 -29.66 -15.02
N GLY A 733 -2.19 -29.68 -13.69
CA GLY A 733 -2.57 -30.83 -12.86
C GLY A 733 -2.59 -30.52 -11.36
N ALA A 734 -2.69 -31.56 -10.52
CA ALA A 734 -2.79 -31.41 -9.06
C ALA A 734 -1.64 -30.59 -8.44
N SER A 735 -0.43 -30.69 -8.98
CA SER A 735 0.74 -29.92 -8.52
C SER A 735 0.63 -28.41 -8.74
N ASN A 736 -0.30 -27.96 -9.59
CA ASN A 736 -0.57 -26.54 -9.83
C ASN A 736 -1.52 -25.93 -8.81
N PHE A 737 -2.11 -26.72 -7.90
CA PHE A 737 -2.98 -26.20 -6.86
C PHE A 737 -2.28 -26.18 -5.51
N ASP A 738 -2.55 -25.12 -4.74
CA ASP A 738 -2.24 -25.07 -3.32
C ASP A 738 -3.55 -24.93 -2.54
N VAL A 739 -3.84 -25.85 -1.63
CA VAL A 739 -5.18 -25.98 -1.03
C VAL A 739 -5.14 -25.56 0.43
N SER A 740 -5.88 -24.50 0.73
CA SER A 740 -6.12 -24.01 2.09
C SER A 740 -7.52 -24.40 2.54
N VAL A 741 -7.60 -25.12 3.65
CA VAL A 741 -8.85 -25.55 4.29
C VAL A 741 -8.88 -25.06 5.74
N PRO A 742 -10.07 -24.97 6.37
CA PRO A 742 -10.16 -24.70 7.80
C PRO A 742 -9.28 -25.67 8.60
N PRO A 743 -8.53 -25.19 9.62
CA PRO A 743 -7.65 -26.02 10.44
C PRO A 743 -8.34 -27.30 10.94
N GLY A 744 -7.62 -28.43 10.90
CA GLY A 744 -8.16 -29.72 11.31
C GLY A 744 -9.07 -30.43 10.31
N THR A 745 -9.16 -29.95 9.06
CA THR A 745 -9.90 -30.64 7.99
C THR A 745 -8.97 -31.55 7.19
N PRO A 746 -9.05 -32.89 7.33
CA PRO A 746 -8.30 -33.79 6.45
C PRO A 746 -8.90 -33.74 5.04
N TYR A 747 -8.05 -33.78 4.02
CA TYR A 747 -8.53 -33.75 2.64
C TYR A 747 -7.61 -34.48 1.67
N SER A 748 -8.17 -34.80 0.51
CA SER A 748 -7.43 -35.13 -0.71
C SER A 748 -8.04 -34.36 -1.88
N LEU A 749 -7.20 -33.91 -2.81
CA LEU A 749 -7.64 -33.25 -4.04
C LEU A 749 -7.52 -34.24 -5.21
N THR A 750 -8.63 -34.47 -5.92
CA THR A 750 -8.64 -35.29 -7.15
C THR A 750 -8.83 -34.38 -8.35
N VAL A 751 -7.84 -34.37 -9.25
CA VAL A 751 -7.92 -33.70 -10.56
C VAL A 751 -8.20 -34.77 -11.61
N GLY A 752 -9.48 -35.00 -11.89
CA GLY A 752 -9.95 -35.99 -12.86
C GLY A 752 -10.26 -35.37 -14.22
N SER A 753 -10.57 -36.21 -15.21
CA SER A 753 -11.10 -35.78 -16.50
C SER A 753 -12.48 -35.13 -16.33
N GLY A 754 -12.59 -33.85 -16.65
CA GLY A 754 -13.84 -33.09 -16.59
C GLY A 754 -14.26 -32.57 -15.20
N SER A 755 -13.54 -32.90 -14.12
CA SER A 755 -13.86 -32.40 -12.78
C SER A 755 -12.67 -32.33 -11.83
N ILE A 756 -12.72 -31.38 -10.89
CA ILE A 756 -11.81 -31.28 -9.74
C ILE A 756 -12.65 -31.37 -8.46
N SER A 757 -12.30 -32.30 -7.58
CA SER A 757 -13.05 -32.56 -6.35
C SER A 757 -12.15 -32.62 -5.10
N LEU A 758 -12.63 -32.04 -4.01
CA LEU A 758 -12.07 -32.17 -2.67
C LEU A 758 -12.80 -33.29 -1.94
N THR A 759 -12.07 -34.30 -1.44
CA THR A 759 -12.66 -35.38 -0.64
C THR A 759 -12.19 -35.28 0.80
N VAL A 760 -13.13 -35.11 1.71
CA VAL A 760 -12.91 -35.18 3.16
C VAL A 760 -13.22 -36.62 3.59
N PRO A 761 -12.24 -37.37 4.14
CA PRO A 761 -12.44 -38.75 4.54
C PRO A 761 -13.32 -38.87 5.79
N VAL A 762 -13.97 -40.02 5.95
CA VAL A 762 -14.59 -40.39 7.23
C VAL A 762 -13.48 -40.70 8.23
N THR A 763 -13.48 -40.00 9.36
CA THR A 763 -12.58 -40.25 10.47
C THR A 763 -13.35 -40.72 11.71
N ARG A 764 -12.63 -41.29 12.68
CA ARG A 764 -13.21 -41.56 14.00
C ARG A 764 -13.50 -40.26 14.75
N ALA A 765 -14.33 -40.35 15.79
CA ALA A 765 -14.52 -39.26 16.74
C ALA A 765 -13.22 -38.97 17.53
N PRO A 766 -13.04 -37.72 18.01
CA PRO A 766 -11.89 -37.36 18.84
C PRO A 766 -11.89 -38.13 20.17
N GLY A 767 -10.71 -38.43 20.68
CA GLY A 767 -10.50 -39.18 21.91
C GLY A 767 -9.14 -38.91 22.54
N ALA A 768 -8.78 -39.71 23.54
CA ALA A 768 -7.47 -39.66 24.18
C ALA A 768 -6.51 -40.64 23.52
N ILE A 769 -5.38 -40.16 23.01
CA ILE A 769 -4.40 -40.97 22.29
C ILE A 769 -2.98 -40.78 22.83
N VAL A 770 -2.15 -41.81 22.70
CA VAL A 770 -0.75 -41.83 23.16
C VAL A 770 0.20 -41.93 21.98
N TRP A 771 1.24 -41.10 21.96
CA TRP A 771 2.27 -41.14 20.92
C TRP A 771 2.99 -42.50 20.95
N ARG A 772 2.91 -43.22 19.82
CA ARG A 772 3.53 -44.54 19.65
C ARG A 772 4.98 -44.45 19.22
N GLY A 773 5.36 -43.36 18.53
CA GLY A 773 6.72 -43.18 18.02
C GLY A 773 7.15 -44.24 17.00
N SER A 774 6.24 -44.79 16.20
CA SER A 774 6.56 -45.70 15.08
C SER A 774 7.14 -45.00 13.86
N GLY A 775 7.18 -43.66 13.90
CA GLY A 775 7.72 -42.75 12.91
C GLY A 775 7.68 -41.34 13.49
N ALA A 776 8.15 -40.34 12.72
CA ALA A 776 8.21 -38.96 13.20
C ALA A 776 6.95 -38.13 12.87
N ALA A 777 6.13 -38.53 11.91
CA ALA A 777 5.02 -37.69 11.44
C ALA A 777 3.88 -37.57 12.48
N TRP A 778 3.58 -36.33 12.89
CA TRP A 778 2.31 -35.97 13.50
C TRP A 778 1.49 -35.25 12.44
N ASP A 779 0.67 -36.01 11.74
CA ASP A 779 -0.14 -35.57 10.62
C ASP A 779 -1.63 -35.86 10.87
N LEU A 780 -2.48 -35.20 10.09
CA LEU A 780 -3.93 -35.29 10.27
C LEU A 780 -4.50 -36.46 9.47
N ALA A 781 -5.15 -37.38 10.19
CA ALA A 781 -5.88 -38.53 9.66
C ALA A 781 -5.08 -39.44 8.68
N SER A 782 -3.75 -39.54 8.87
CA SER A 782 -2.87 -40.24 7.94
C SER A 782 -2.03 -41.33 8.62
N SER A 783 -1.01 -40.95 9.39
CA SER A 783 -0.03 -41.88 9.93
C SER A 783 -0.52 -42.54 11.22
N GLN A 784 -0.39 -43.87 11.31
CA GLN A 784 -0.74 -44.64 12.52
C GLN A 784 0.34 -44.56 13.62
N ASN A 785 0.80 -43.34 13.92
CA ASN A 785 1.82 -43.05 14.93
C ASN A 785 1.26 -42.84 16.34
N TRP A 786 -0.02 -43.15 16.54
CA TRP A 786 -0.72 -43.01 17.81
C TRP A 786 -1.27 -44.34 18.28
N LEU A 787 -1.56 -44.43 19.58
CA LEU A 787 -2.30 -45.52 20.20
C LEU A 787 -3.61 -44.98 20.74
N ASN A 788 -4.71 -45.62 20.35
CA ASN A 788 -6.05 -45.38 20.90
C ASN A 788 -6.50 -46.65 21.63
N GLY A 789 -6.67 -46.56 22.95
CA GLY A 789 -6.93 -47.75 23.78
C GLY A 789 -5.87 -48.85 23.65
N GLY A 790 -4.63 -48.50 23.30
CA GLY A 790 -3.52 -49.44 23.08
C GLY A 790 -3.39 -50.03 21.68
N SER A 791 -4.29 -49.71 20.75
CA SER A 791 -4.22 -50.13 19.35
C SER A 791 -3.63 -49.04 18.46
N PRO A 792 -2.80 -49.36 17.44
CA PRO A 792 -2.31 -48.37 16.47
C PRO A 792 -3.45 -47.63 15.78
N ASP A 793 -3.35 -46.30 15.76
CA ASP A 793 -4.38 -45.40 15.27
C ASP A 793 -3.75 -44.10 14.74
N ILE A 794 -4.55 -43.30 14.03
CA ILE A 794 -4.21 -41.99 13.48
C ILE A 794 -4.55 -40.87 14.47
N PHE A 795 -4.06 -39.66 14.22
CA PHE A 795 -4.55 -38.43 14.88
C PHE A 795 -5.74 -37.84 14.12
N VAL A 796 -6.75 -37.35 14.83
CA VAL A 796 -7.87 -36.57 14.28
C VAL A 796 -8.00 -35.25 15.05
N ALA A 797 -8.56 -34.22 14.41
CA ALA A 797 -8.74 -32.92 15.04
C ALA A 797 -9.60 -33.03 16.31
N GLY A 798 -9.15 -32.37 17.39
CA GLY A 798 -9.79 -32.39 18.70
C GLY A 798 -9.29 -33.49 19.64
N ASP A 799 -8.38 -34.37 19.20
CA ASP A 799 -7.80 -35.39 20.09
C ASP A 799 -7.05 -34.74 21.28
N ALA A 800 -7.10 -35.44 22.42
CA ALA A 800 -6.23 -35.17 23.56
C ALA A 800 -5.00 -36.08 23.44
N VAL A 801 -3.82 -35.49 23.26
CA VAL A 801 -2.61 -36.24 22.90
C VAL A 801 -1.65 -36.35 24.08
N THR A 802 -1.04 -37.52 24.26
CA THR A 802 -0.07 -37.77 25.33
C THR A 802 1.25 -38.32 24.80
N PHE A 803 2.36 -37.68 25.15
CA PHE A 803 3.72 -38.20 24.97
C PHE A 803 4.23 -38.76 26.29
N ASN A 804 4.51 -40.06 26.34
CA ASN A 804 5.04 -40.75 27.52
C ASN A 804 6.19 -41.71 27.13
N ALA A 805 6.53 -42.68 27.98
CA ALA A 805 7.58 -43.65 27.68
C ALA A 805 7.29 -44.54 26.46
N THR A 806 6.03 -44.70 26.05
CA THR A 806 5.62 -45.55 24.92
C THR A 806 6.20 -45.07 23.58
N GLY A 807 6.35 -43.76 23.40
CA GLY A 807 6.87 -43.18 22.15
C GLY A 807 8.39 -43.10 22.05
N ALA A 808 9.14 -43.76 22.95
CA ALA A 808 10.60 -43.65 23.04
C ALA A 808 11.36 -44.02 21.74
N ALA A 809 10.73 -44.80 20.86
CA ALA A 809 11.30 -45.20 19.57
C ALA A 809 11.45 -44.05 18.57
N ALA A 810 10.63 -43.00 18.68
CA ALA A 810 10.77 -41.77 17.92
C ALA A 810 10.38 -40.58 18.79
N THR A 811 11.39 -39.89 19.30
CA THR A 811 11.21 -38.74 20.21
C THR A 811 11.01 -37.41 19.51
N THR A 812 11.07 -37.38 18.18
CA THR A 812 10.72 -36.19 17.38
C THR A 812 9.36 -36.40 16.74
N ALA A 813 8.43 -35.50 17.00
CA ALA A 813 7.17 -35.38 16.28
C ALA A 813 7.24 -34.18 15.33
N THR A 814 7.01 -34.46 14.04
CA THR A 814 7.05 -33.49 12.94
C THR A 814 5.62 -33.17 12.52
N LEU A 815 5.16 -31.97 12.84
CA LEU A 815 3.86 -31.43 12.49
C LEU A 815 3.90 -30.96 11.03
N THR A 816 2.92 -31.37 10.25
CA THR A 816 2.88 -31.11 8.80
C THR A 816 1.78 -30.12 8.37
N SER A 817 0.85 -29.81 9.27
CA SER A 817 -0.28 -28.89 9.06
C SER A 817 -0.75 -28.27 10.38
N ALA A 818 -1.82 -27.48 10.37
CA ALA A 818 -2.48 -27.03 11.59
C ALA A 818 -3.22 -28.21 12.25
N LEU A 819 -2.90 -28.50 13.51
CA LEU A 819 -3.40 -29.68 14.24
C LEU A 819 -4.21 -29.23 15.47
N PRO A 820 -5.54 -29.09 15.35
CA PRO A 820 -6.37 -28.72 16.49
C PRO A 820 -6.38 -29.82 17.54
N VAL A 821 -6.03 -29.51 18.77
CA VAL A 821 -6.03 -30.45 19.91
C VAL A 821 -6.98 -29.97 21.00
N SER A 822 -7.55 -30.92 21.77
CA SER A 822 -8.22 -30.57 23.03
C SER A 822 -7.23 -30.46 24.20
N GLY A 823 -6.02 -30.98 24.04
CA GLY A 823 -4.90 -30.76 24.96
C GLY A 823 -3.68 -31.61 24.61
N VAL A 824 -2.50 -31.15 25.00
CA VAL A 824 -1.23 -31.87 24.85
C VAL A 824 -0.65 -32.16 26.22
N THR A 825 -0.36 -33.42 26.52
CA THR A 825 0.35 -33.81 27.74
C THR A 825 1.69 -34.44 27.40
N VAL A 826 2.78 -33.94 27.97
CA VAL A 826 4.11 -34.54 27.88
C VAL A 826 4.54 -35.00 29.27
N ASN A 827 4.43 -36.30 29.50
CA ASN A 827 4.76 -36.96 30.76
C ASN A 827 5.71 -38.13 30.49
N ALA A 828 6.98 -37.80 30.22
CA ALA A 828 8.02 -38.76 29.93
C ALA A 828 9.34 -38.41 30.63
N THR A 829 10.17 -39.42 30.85
CA THR A 829 11.59 -39.26 31.22
C THR A 829 12.47 -39.00 29.99
N ASN A 830 12.03 -39.44 28.81
CA ASN A 830 12.71 -39.18 27.54
C ASN A 830 12.52 -37.72 27.11
N ASN A 831 13.51 -37.17 26.39
CA ASN A 831 13.39 -35.86 25.77
C ASN A 831 12.56 -35.98 24.49
N TYR A 832 11.60 -35.09 24.29
CA TYR A 832 10.78 -34.99 23.07
C TYR A 832 11.03 -33.67 22.35
N THR A 833 10.90 -33.68 21.02
CA THR A 833 10.99 -32.50 20.16
C THR A 833 9.76 -32.39 19.27
N LEU A 834 9.12 -31.22 19.25
CA LEU A 834 8.06 -30.86 18.31
C LEU A 834 8.64 -29.91 17.25
N SER A 835 8.46 -30.23 15.97
CA SER A 835 9.08 -29.53 14.84
C SER A 835 8.21 -29.62 13.58
N GLY A 836 8.63 -29.01 12.48
CA GLY A 836 7.98 -29.12 11.17
C GLY A 836 7.36 -27.81 10.69
N SER A 837 6.70 -27.87 9.53
CA SER A 837 6.02 -26.72 8.91
C SER A 837 4.62 -26.48 9.47
N GLY A 838 4.05 -27.45 10.20
CA GLY A 838 2.78 -27.36 10.88
C GLY A 838 2.86 -26.80 12.30
N PHE A 839 1.72 -26.74 12.98
CA PHE A 839 1.59 -26.17 14.31
C PHE A 839 0.40 -26.74 15.09
N ILE A 840 0.46 -26.66 16.42
CA ILE A 840 -0.63 -27.02 17.32
C ILE A 840 -1.63 -25.87 17.39
N SER A 841 -2.90 -26.19 17.22
CA SER A 841 -4.00 -25.21 17.23
C SER A 841 -5.16 -25.61 18.14
N GLY A 842 -6.18 -24.76 18.21
CA GLY A 842 -7.40 -24.98 18.97
C GLY A 842 -7.36 -24.43 20.39
N THR A 843 -8.37 -24.76 21.19
CA THR A 843 -8.53 -24.21 22.55
C THR A 843 -7.83 -25.03 23.63
N GLY A 844 -7.20 -26.15 23.27
CA GLY A 844 -6.48 -27.01 24.19
C GLY A 844 -5.20 -26.37 24.73
N GLY A 845 -4.82 -26.76 25.95
CA GLY A 845 -3.56 -26.33 26.58
C GLY A 845 -2.44 -27.36 26.47
N LEU A 846 -1.23 -26.97 26.90
CA LEU A 846 -0.07 -27.84 26.97
C LEU A 846 0.32 -28.10 28.43
N THR A 847 0.45 -29.36 28.83
CA THR A 847 0.88 -29.77 30.18
C THR A 847 2.16 -30.59 30.11
N LYS A 848 3.22 -30.13 30.79
CA LYS A 848 4.52 -30.79 30.84
C LYS A 848 4.82 -31.24 32.28
N SER A 849 4.85 -32.55 32.55
CA SER A 849 4.96 -33.08 33.94
C SER A 849 6.10 -34.10 34.17
N GLY A 850 6.64 -34.72 33.11
CA GLY A 850 7.72 -35.71 33.24
C GLY A 850 9.12 -35.08 33.35
N THR A 851 10.13 -35.83 33.81
CA THR A 851 11.49 -35.29 34.04
C THR A 851 12.30 -34.98 32.77
N GLY A 852 11.89 -35.48 31.59
CA GLY A 852 12.56 -35.22 30.32
C GLY A 852 12.41 -33.76 29.86
N THR A 853 13.14 -33.37 28.82
CA THR A 853 13.03 -32.07 28.15
C THR A 853 12.01 -32.13 27.02
N LEU A 854 11.07 -31.19 26.95
CA LEU A 854 10.25 -30.94 25.77
C LEU A 854 10.82 -29.76 25.01
N THR A 855 11.26 -29.98 23.77
CA THR A 855 11.71 -28.91 22.87
C THR A 855 10.60 -28.59 21.87
N ILE A 856 10.24 -27.32 21.71
CA ILE A 856 9.23 -26.90 20.71
C ILE A 856 9.86 -25.90 19.75
N ASN A 857 9.92 -26.27 18.48
CA ASN A 857 10.50 -25.48 17.40
C ASN A 857 9.44 -24.93 16.43
N THR A 858 8.15 -25.22 16.67
CA THR A 858 7.03 -24.69 15.90
C THR A 858 6.52 -23.38 16.51
N SER A 859 5.83 -22.56 15.71
CA SER A 859 5.03 -21.43 16.19
C SER A 859 3.57 -21.87 16.24
N ASN A 860 3.01 -21.98 17.44
CA ASN A 860 1.69 -22.55 17.70
C ASN A 860 0.67 -21.47 18.06
N ASP A 861 -0.58 -21.67 17.64
CA ASP A 861 -1.68 -20.70 17.83
C ASP A 861 -2.76 -21.21 18.80
N TYR A 862 -2.52 -22.32 19.50
CA TYR A 862 -3.45 -22.79 20.53
C TYR A 862 -3.63 -21.73 21.64
N THR A 863 -4.84 -21.61 22.16
CA THR A 863 -5.20 -20.56 23.12
C THR A 863 -5.32 -21.04 24.57
N GLY A 864 -5.24 -22.34 24.80
CA GLY A 864 -5.24 -22.92 26.15
C GLY A 864 -3.92 -22.67 26.90
N ALA A 865 -3.97 -22.78 28.23
CA ALA A 865 -2.82 -22.51 29.08
C ALA A 865 -1.67 -23.52 28.88
N THR A 866 -0.43 -23.03 29.00
CA THR A 866 0.78 -23.85 29.08
C THR A 866 1.20 -24.01 30.55
N THR A 867 1.19 -25.25 31.07
CA THR A 867 1.58 -25.59 32.44
C THR A 867 2.81 -26.49 32.46
N VAL A 868 3.85 -26.09 33.17
CA VAL A 868 5.09 -26.87 33.38
C VAL A 868 5.15 -27.33 34.85
N ASN A 869 4.72 -28.56 35.10
CA ASN A 869 4.75 -29.21 36.42
C ASN A 869 6.07 -29.94 36.72
N GLY A 870 6.91 -30.20 35.72
CA GLY A 870 8.17 -30.94 35.89
C GLY A 870 9.05 -31.03 34.63
N GLY A 871 10.35 -31.23 34.83
CA GLY A 871 11.36 -31.39 33.77
C GLY A 871 11.80 -30.04 33.18
N VAL A 872 11.99 -29.96 31.85
CA VAL A 872 12.34 -28.72 31.14
C VAL A 872 11.44 -28.53 29.92
N LEU A 873 10.99 -27.28 29.68
CA LEU A 873 10.42 -26.82 28.41
C LEU A 873 11.45 -25.91 27.72
N ALA A 874 11.93 -26.31 26.55
CA ALA A 874 12.93 -25.58 25.76
C ALA A 874 12.28 -25.01 24.49
N VAL A 875 12.43 -23.71 24.29
CA VAL A 875 11.93 -22.97 23.11
C VAL A 875 13.00 -21.99 22.64
N ALA A 876 13.03 -21.70 21.34
CA ALA A 876 14.02 -20.76 20.78
C ALA A 876 13.64 -19.29 21.02
N SER A 877 12.34 -18.99 20.98
CA SER A 877 11.80 -17.63 21.18
C SER A 877 10.35 -17.69 21.66
N LEU A 878 9.93 -16.67 22.39
CA LEU A 878 8.54 -16.43 22.77
C LEU A 878 8.06 -15.14 22.13
N ALA A 879 6.83 -15.15 21.61
CA ALA A 879 6.16 -13.94 21.14
C ALA A 879 5.32 -13.33 22.28
N ASP A 880 4.84 -12.10 22.08
CA ASP A 880 3.92 -11.45 23.02
C ASP A 880 2.59 -12.22 23.14
N GLY A 881 1.96 -12.15 24.32
CA GLY A 881 0.69 -12.84 24.58
C GLY A 881 -0.39 -12.42 23.59
N GLY A 882 -1.17 -13.39 23.10
CA GLY A 882 -2.15 -13.21 22.02
C GLY A 882 -1.60 -13.43 20.61
N THR A 883 -0.29 -13.59 20.44
CA THR A 883 0.36 -13.88 19.14
C THR A 883 0.86 -15.32 19.10
N PRO A 884 0.78 -16.03 17.95
CA PRO A 884 1.35 -17.38 17.82
C PRO A 884 2.82 -17.46 18.27
N SER A 885 3.13 -18.46 19.09
CA SER A 885 4.45 -18.68 19.68
C SER A 885 4.70 -20.17 19.95
N SER A 886 5.92 -20.55 20.33
CA SER A 886 6.18 -21.95 20.71
C SER A 886 5.28 -22.48 21.83
N ILE A 887 4.74 -21.61 22.69
CA ILE A 887 3.82 -21.98 23.79
C ILE A 887 2.36 -21.53 23.56
N GLY A 888 1.97 -21.28 22.31
CA GLY A 888 0.61 -20.90 21.94
C GLY A 888 0.40 -19.39 21.81
N ALA A 889 -0.82 -18.99 21.48
CA ALA A 889 -1.29 -17.62 21.33
C ALA A 889 -2.24 -17.21 22.48
N ALA A 890 -2.13 -17.84 23.65
CA ALA A 890 -2.92 -17.46 24.81
C ALA A 890 -2.65 -15.99 25.20
N GLY A 891 -3.68 -15.30 25.71
CA GLY A 891 -3.57 -13.88 26.08
C GLY A 891 -2.59 -13.62 27.24
N THR A 892 -2.42 -12.36 27.61
CA THR A 892 -1.41 -11.90 28.61
C THR A 892 -1.73 -12.23 30.07
N GLY A 893 -2.79 -13.00 30.34
CA GLY A 893 -3.17 -13.39 31.70
C GLY A 893 -2.17 -14.35 32.34
N ALA A 894 -1.81 -14.11 33.60
CA ALA A 894 -0.83 -14.94 34.34
C ALA A 894 -1.23 -16.42 34.46
N SER A 895 -2.51 -16.76 34.31
CA SER A 895 -3.01 -18.14 34.28
C SER A 895 -2.65 -18.91 33.00
N ASN A 896 -2.14 -18.23 31.97
CA ASN A 896 -1.91 -18.83 30.66
C ASN A 896 -0.51 -19.43 30.50
N PHE A 897 0.43 -19.07 31.38
CA PHE A 897 1.74 -19.73 31.49
C PHE A 897 2.09 -19.97 32.96
N VAL A 898 2.09 -21.23 33.39
CA VAL A 898 2.23 -21.61 34.80
C VAL A 898 3.44 -22.51 34.98
N LEU A 899 4.37 -22.11 35.85
CA LEU A 899 5.47 -22.93 36.34
C LEU A 899 5.10 -23.50 37.72
N ASN A 900 5.05 -24.82 37.85
CA ASN A 900 4.57 -25.52 39.03
C ASN A 900 5.47 -26.72 39.38
N GLY A 901 6.77 -26.46 39.57
CA GLY A 901 7.76 -27.48 39.97
C GLY A 901 8.60 -28.06 38.83
N GLY A 902 8.51 -27.49 37.62
CA GLY A 902 9.41 -27.76 36.49
C GLY A 902 9.88 -26.51 35.79
#